data_AF-A0A257UZB0-F1
#
_entry.id   AF-A0A257UZB0-F1
#
_cell.length_a   1.000
_cell.length_b   1.000
_cell.length_c   1.000
_cell.angle_alpha   90.00
_cell.angle_beta   90.00
_cell.angle_gamma   90.00
#
_symmetry.space_group_name_H-M   'P 1'
#
loop_
_entity.id
_entity.type
_entity.pdbx_description
1 polymer ?
#
loop_
_entity_poly.entity_id
_entity_poly.type
_entity_poly.pdbx_seq_one_letter_code
_entity_poly.pdbx_strand_id
1 'polypeptide(L)'
;SDGTVGANKNSIKIIAEETDNFGQGYFVYDSKKAGAVTISHLRFGPRPIRSAYLIRKANFVACHQTEFLDKYDMLDFAGPGATFLLNTPFGPDEVWEHLPREVQQSIVEKNLKLFVIDAYKVAKDTGMGVRINTIMQTCFFAISGVLPRAEAIEQIKKAIKKTYGKKGDVVVQKNFAAVDHTLAHLFEVTVPGKVTATRSMPPTVSDAAPDFVKRVTAVMMSGKGDLLPVSAFPVDGTWPVATTQWEKRNIALEIPVWDAALCIQCNKCAMVCPHAAIRAKVYDPALLAGAPATFKSIDYKAADFKGEKYTIQVAPEDCTGCTLCVMVCPAKDKSNPKHKAIDMTPQLPLRESERANYAFFLDLPEVDRTAIKIDVKGAQFMQPLFEYSGACAGCGETPYIKLLTQLFGDRALIGNATGCSSIYGANLPTTPYAANRDGRGPAWNNSLFEDNAEFGFGYRLAVDKHIEQARELLAALAPTVGENLVKEILEADQSNEAGIAAQRARIASLKAKLAAKKEPEAARLALLADYLVKKSVWIVGGDGWAYDIGYGGLDHVLAQGRDVNVLVLDTEVYSNTGGQASKATPLGAAAKFAMAGKSMPKKDLGMLMMTYGHVYVAHVALGAKDAQVVRAFQEAESYPGPSLIIAYSHCIAHGYDLAYGLDQQKLAVESASWPLYRFDPRRIALGESPLKLDSGAPKIDLGQYVRNETRFRMVEQANPEHFKHLLALAQREVTNRFAVYEQLAKITMPVKVAADAATETKES
;
A
#
# COMPACT_ATOMS: atom_id res chain seq x y z
N SER A 1 10.17 -6.82 -8.87
CA SER A 1 11.59 -6.91 -8.46
C SER A 1 12.16 -8.27 -8.88
N ASP A 2 12.00 -8.60 -10.17
CA ASP A 2 12.48 -9.85 -10.77
C ASP A 2 14.02 -9.89 -10.92
N GLY A 3 14.68 -8.73 -10.77
CA GLY A 3 16.12 -8.56 -10.83
C GLY A 3 16.65 -8.17 -12.22
N THR A 4 15.77 -7.89 -13.18
CA THR A 4 16.11 -7.55 -14.58
C THR A 4 17.10 -6.40 -14.71
N VAL A 5 16.88 -5.29 -13.99
CA VAL A 5 17.80 -4.13 -14.00
C VAL A 5 19.19 -4.49 -13.50
N GLY A 6 19.27 -5.32 -12.45
CA GLY A 6 20.53 -5.78 -11.90
C GLY A 6 21.30 -6.65 -12.89
N ALA A 7 20.60 -7.60 -13.52
CA ALA A 7 21.14 -8.42 -14.60
C ALA A 7 21.64 -7.56 -15.77
N ASN A 8 20.85 -6.58 -16.22
CA ASN A 8 21.23 -5.69 -17.32
C ASN A 8 22.44 -4.82 -16.99
N LYS A 9 22.51 -4.25 -15.78
CA LYS A 9 23.72 -3.54 -15.31
C LYS A 9 24.95 -4.44 -15.31
N ASN A 10 24.78 -5.71 -14.93
CA ASN A 10 25.85 -6.69 -14.97
C ASN A 10 26.25 -7.04 -16.41
N SER A 11 25.29 -7.26 -17.31
CA SER A 11 25.55 -7.52 -18.74
C SER A 11 26.31 -6.36 -19.38
N ILE A 12 25.98 -5.10 -19.06
CA ILE A 12 26.73 -3.94 -19.55
C ILE A 12 28.19 -4.01 -19.11
N LYS A 13 28.45 -4.31 -17.83
CA LYS A 13 29.81 -4.44 -17.31
C LYS A 13 30.57 -5.56 -18.01
N ILE A 14 29.97 -6.74 -18.13
CA ILE A 14 30.60 -7.89 -18.81
C ILE A 14 30.99 -7.51 -20.24
N ILE A 15 30.08 -6.90 -21.02
CA ILE A 15 30.36 -6.57 -22.43
C ILE A 15 31.36 -5.42 -22.55
N ALA A 16 31.23 -4.36 -21.75
CA ALA A 16 32.07 -3.17 -21.86
C ALA A 16 33.47 -3.33 -21.20
N GLU A 17 33.62 -4.23 -20.24
CA GLU A 17 34.92 -4.49 -19.58
C GLU A 17 35.70 -5.63 -20.25
N GLU A 18 35.02 -6.60 -20.88
CA GLU A 18 35.66 -7.78 -21.45
C GLU A 18 35.74 -7.76 -23.01
N THR A 19 35.23 -6.71 -23.67
CA THR A 19 35.30 -6.54 -25.14
C THR A 19 35.65 -5.10 -25.53
N ASP A 20 36.04 -4.87 -26.79
CA ASP A 20 36.27 -3.52 -27.34
C ASP A 20 34.97 -2.73 -27.61
N ASN A 21 33.79 -3.30 -27.30
CA ASN A 21 32.52 -2.61 -27.50
C ASN A 21 32.27 -1.58 -26.40
N PHE A 22 31.76 -0.42 -26.83
CA PHE A 22 31.13 0.53 -25.92
C PHE A 22 29.78 -0.03 -25.44
N GLY A 23 29.48 0.15 -24.16
CA GLY A 23 28.19 -0.19 -23.56
C GLY A 23 27.44 1.05 -23.05
N GLN A 24 26.15 1.16 -23.34
CA GLN A 24 25.25 2.17 -22.78
C GLN A 24 24.01 1.50 -22.20
N GLY A 25 23.58 1.94 -21.02
CA GLY A 25 22.33 1.51 -20.41
C GLY A 25 21.50 2.69 -19.89
N TYR A 26 20.22 2.69 -20.22
CA TYR A 26 19.23 3.60 -19.65
C TYR A 26 18.02 2.79 -19.16
N PHE A 27 17.48 3.14 -17.99
CA PHE A 27 16.45 2.36 -17.31
C PHE A 27 15.26 3.25 -17.01
N VAL A 28 14.12 2.94 -17.60
CA VAL A 28 12.84 3.61 -17.33
C VAL A 28 12.13 2.81 -16.25
N TYR A 29 11.93 3.42 -15.08
CA TYR A 29 11.22 2.83 -13.96
C TYR A 29 9.81 3.40 -13.88
N ASP A 30 8.88 2.60 -13.38
CA ASP A 30 7.59 3.08 -12.88
C ASP A 30 7.77 3.62 -11.45
N SER A 31 6.94 4.57 -11.07
CA SER A 31 6.85 5.16 -9.73
C SER A 31 6.15 4.24 -8.72
N LYS A 32 5.40 3.24 -9.17
CA LYS A 32 4.89 2.15 -8.33
C LYS A 32 6.04 1.36 -7.71
N LYS A 33 5.96 1.12 -6.39
CA LYS A 33 7.10 0.57 -5.62
C LYS A 33 7.35 -0.92 -5.86
N ALA A 34 6.35 -1.68 -6.27
CA ALA A 34 6.48 -3.10 -6.58
C ALA A 34 5.53 -3.51 -7.71
N GLY A 35 5.88 -4.57 -8.45
CA GLY A 35 5.03 -5.18 -9.47
C GLY A 35 4.72 -4.27 -10.66
N ALA A 36 5.64 -3.38 -11.00
CA ALA A 36 5.48 -2.38 -12.04
C ALA A 36 6.45 -2.63 -13.20
N VAL A 37 6.15 -2.08 -14.37
CA VAL A 37 6.98 -2.26 -15.56
C VAL A 37 8.32 -1.56 -15.38
N THR A 38 9.38 -2.18 -15.87
CA THR A 38 10.68 -1.52 -16.01
C THR A 38 11.22 -1.83 -17.39
N ILE A 39 11.54 -0.78 -18.16
CA ILE A 39 12.07 -0.91 -19.51
C ILE A 39 13.56 -0.60 -19.48
N SER A 40 14.37 -1.56 -19.91
CA SER A 40 15.83 -1.39 -20.00
C SER A 40 16.24 -1.19 -21.44
N HIS A 41 16.86 -0.04 -21.73
CA HIS A 41 17.40 0.30 -23.04
C HIS A 41 18.91 0.09 -23.03
N LEU A 42 19.36 -0.96 -23.72
CA LEU A 42 20.78 -1.32 -23.80
C LEU A 42 21.30 -1.13 -25.22
N ARG A 43 22.49 -0.54 -25.35
CA ARG A 43 23.20 -0.43 -26.63
C ARG A 43 24.63 -0.91 -26.47
N PHE A 44 25.09 -1.68 -27.45
CA PHE A 44 26.46 -2.19 -27.54
C PHE A 44 26.99 -1.95 -28.95
N GLY A 45 28.26 -1.62 -29.09
CA GLY A 45 28.89 -1.58 -30.41
C GLY A 45 30.31 -1.02 -30.42
N PRO A 46 31.02 -1.14 -31.56
CA PRO A 46 32.44 -0.81 -31.67
C PRO A 46 32.72 0.70 -31.73
N ARG A 47 31.67 1.54 -31.78
CA ARG A 47 31.78 3.00 -31.86
C ARG A 47 31.25 3.64 -30.58
N PRO A 48 31.80 4.78 -30.14
CA PRO A 48 31.25 5.54 -29.03
C PRO A 48 29.76 5.83 -29.19
N ILE A 49 28.96 5.49 -28.18
CA ILE A 49 27.50 5.59 -28.21
C ILE A 49 27.07 6.98 -27.73
N ARG A 50 26.55 7.81 -28.64
CA ARG A 50 26.08 9.19 -28.35
C ARG A 50 24.55 9.32 -28.27
N SER A 51 23.82 8.22 -28.36
CA SER A 51 22.35 8.20 -28.40
C SER A 51 21.73 8.41 -27.02
N ALA A 52 21.66 9.65 -26.55
CA ALA A 52 21.03 10.04 -25.28
C ALA A 52 19.49 10.11 -25.38
N TYR A 53 18.87 9.06 -25.93
CA TYR A 53 17.41 8.92 -26.09
C TYR A 53 17.00 7.44 -26.02
N LEU A 54 15.71 7.17 -25.80
CA LEU A 54 15.16 5.80 -25.70
C LEU A 54 15.29 5.02 -27.02
N ILE A 55 15.42 3.71 -26.96
CA ILE A 55 15.46 2.87 -28.17
C ILE A 55 14.06 2.85 -28.79
N ARG A 56 13.97 3.12 -30.10
CA ARG A 56 12.74 3.04 -30.90
C ARG A 56 12.71 1.88 -31.89
N LYS A 57 13.89 1.31 -32.20
CA LYS A 57 14.07 0.13 -33.04
C LYS A 57 15.17 -0.72 -32.44
N ALA A 58 14.82 -1.92 -32.01
CA ALA A 58 15.67 -2.86 -31.28
C ALA A 58 15.88 -4.12 -32.11
N ASN A 59 17.11 -4.63 -32.10
CA ASN A 59 17.47 -5.93 -32.69
C ASN A 59 17.11 -7.10 -31.77
N PHE A 60 16.88 -6.82 -30.49
CA PHE A 60 16.55 -7.79 -29.46
C PHE A 60 15.53 -7.17 -28.50
N VAL A 61 14.42 -7.87 -28.26
CA VAL A 61 13.39 -7.51 -27.30
C VAL A 61 13.18 -8.70 -26.37
N ALA A 62 13.14 -8.47 -25.06
CA ALA A 62 12.82 -9.50 -24.08
C ALA A 62 11.63 -9.08 -23.22
N CYS A 63 10.67 -10.00 -23.06
CA CYS A 63 9.53 -9.87 -22.19
C CYS A 63 9.66 -10.87 -21.04
N HIS A 64 9.93 -10.37 -19.83
CA HIS A 64 10.19 -11.21 -18.67
C HIS A 64 8.92 -11.59 -17.89
N GLN A 65 7.76 -11.05 -18.28
CA GLN A 65 6.45 -11.30 -17.67
C GLN A 65 5.42 -11.51 -18.78
N THR A 66 4.83 -12.70 -18.89
CA THR A 66 3.91 -13.04 -19.99
C THR A 66 2.69 -12.11 -20.06
N GLU A 67 2.20 -11.65 -18.91
CA GLU A 67 1.01 -10.82 -18.78
C GLU A 67 1.17 -9.45 -19.48
N PHE A 68 2.40 -9.02 -19.75
CA PHE A 68 2.65 -7.78 -20.50
C PHE A 68 2.21 -7.86 -21.95
N LEU A 69 2.12 -9.06 -22.53
CA LEU A 69 1.62 -9.26 -23.89
C LEU A 69 0.13 -8.92 -24.03
N ASP A 70 -0.63 -8.97 -22.94
CA ASP A 70 -2.04 -8.58 -22.92
C ASP A 70 -2.23 -7.08 -22.57
N LYS A 71 -1.16 -6.34 -22.27
CA LYS A 71 -1.24 -4.98 -21.70
C LYS A 71 -0.48 -3.93 -22.50
N TYR A 72 0.61 -4.33 -23.13
CA TYR A 72 1.53 -3.43 -23.80
C TYR A 72 1.85 -3.95 -25.19
N ASP A 73 2.01 -3.02 -26.12
CA ASP A 73 2.59 -3.32 -27.42
C ASP A 73 4.11 -3.48 -27.28
N MET A 74 4.51 -4.61 -26.71
CA MET A 74 5.92 -4.93 -26.41
C MET A 74 6.79 -4.98 -27.68
N LEU A 75 6.18 -5.29 -28.82
CA LEU A 75 6.87 -5.50 -30.09
C LEU A 75 6.93 -4.24 -30.96
N ASP A 76 6.35 -3.11 -30.55
CA ASP A 76 6.50 -1.82 -31.24
C ASP A 76 7.99 -1.46 -31.41
N PHE A 77 8.78 -1.69 -30.37
CA PHE A 77 10.23 -1.46 -30.40
C PHE A 77 11.01 -2.44 -31.28
N ALA A 78 10.45 -3.58 -31.69
CA ALA A 78 11.17 -4.57 -32.48
C ALA A 78 11.37 -4.09 -33.92
N GLY A 79 12.61 -4.15 -34.41
CA GLY A 79 12.91 -3.98 -35.83
C GLY A 79 12.65 -5.25 -36.64
N PRO A 80 12.60 -5.18 -37.99
CA PRO A 80 12.52 -6.37 -38.84
C PRO A 80 13.67 -7.36 -38.58
N GLY A 81 13.36 -8.65 -38.49
CA GLY A 81 14.33 -9.71 -38.21
C GLY A 81 14.84 -9.75 -36.76
N ALA A 82 14.28 -8.96 -35.85
CA ALA A 82 14.72 -8.92 -34.46
C ALA A 82 14.42 -10.24 -33.72
N THR A 83 15.18 -10.49 -32.66
CA THR A 83 14.95 -11.61 -31.76
C THR A 83 14.00 -11.20 -30.64
N PHE A 84 12.98 -12.01 -30.39
CA PHE A 84 12.02 -11.82 -29.30
C PHE A 84 12.13 -12.97 -28.30
N LEU A 85 12.50 -12.67 -27.06
CA LEU A 85 12.58 -13.64 -25.96
C LEU A 85 11.39 -13.45 -25.01
N LEU A 86 10.65 -14.51 -24.74
CA LEU A 86 9.48 -14.50 -23.85
C LEU A 86 9.65 -15.46 -22.68
N ASN A 87 9.52 -14.96 -21.45
CA ASN A 87 9.31 -15.79 -20.27
C ASN A 87 7.84 -16.16 -20.15
N THR A 88 7.51 -17.44 -20.22
CA THR A 88 6.14 -17.95 -20.24
C THR A 88 6.06 -19.37 -19.68
N PRO A 89 4.95 -19.76 -19.01
CA PRO A 89 4.74 -21.15 -18.63
C PRO A 89 4.47 -22.07 -19.82
N PHE A 90 4.25 -21.52 -21.02
CA PHE A 90 3.89 -22.27 -22.22
C PHE A 90 5.13 -22.71 -23.01
N GLY A 91 5.20 -24.00 -23.37
CA GLY A 91 6.24 -24.58 -24.21
C GLY A 91 6.23 -24.10 -25.67
N PRO A 92 7.25 -24.45 -26.47
CA PRO A 92 7.39 -23.99 -27.85
C PRO A 92 6.25 -24.46 -28.78
N ASP A 93 5.62 -25.60 -28.48
CA ASP A 93 4.55 -26.16 -29.31
C ASP A 93 3.16 -25.57 -29.01
N GLU A 94 2.99 -24.91 -27.85
CA GLU A 94 1.70 -24.40 -27.38
C GLU A 94 1.65 -22.86 -27.30
N VAL A 95 2.79 -22.20 -27.08
CA VAL A 95 2.86 -20.75 -26.86
C VAL A 95 2.18 -19.94 -27.95
N TRP A 96 2.27 -20.37 -29.20
CA TRP A 96 1.69 -19.65 -30.33
C TRP A 96 0.19 -19.43 -30.15
N GLU A 97 -0.55 -20.45 -29.70
CA GLU A 97 -2.00 -20.38 -29.48
C GLU A 97 -2.38 -19.50 -28.29
N HIS A 98 -1.43 -19.21 -27.40
CA HIS A 98 -1.61 -18.32 -26.26
C HIS A 98 -1.27 -16.85 -26.58
N LEU A 99 -0.68 -16.51 -27.73
CA LEU A 99 -0.35 -15.13 -28.07
C LEU A 99 -1.58 -14.35 -28.59
N PRO A 100 -1.76 -13.07 -28.23
CA PRO A 100 -2.76 -12.20 -28.85
C PRO A 100 -2.51 -12.00 -30.35
N ARG A 101 -3.58 -11.72 -31.09
CA ARG A 101 -3.56 -11.43 -32.53
C ARG A 101 -2.51 -10.39 -32.92
N GLU A 102 -2.45 -9.28 -32.20
CA GLU A 102 -1.55 -8.16 -32.47
C GLU A 102 -0.07 -8.55 -32.31
N VAL A 103 0.22 -9.43 -31.33
CA VAL A 103 1.57 -9.96 -31.08
C VAL A 103 1.96 -10.94 -32.18
N GLN A 104 1.07 -11.88 -32.53
CA GLN A 104 1.32 -12.81 -33.65
C GLN A 104 1.54 -12.06 -34.97
N GLN A 105 0.71 -11.05 -35.24
CA GLN A 105 0.82 -10.21 -36.43
C GLN A 105 2.18 -9.51 -36.49
N SER A 106 2.60 -8.89 -35.40
CA SER A 106 3.92 -8.24 -35.30
C SER A 106 5.08 -9.22 -35.52
N ILE A 107 4.98 -10.45 -35.00
CA ILE A 107 5.99 -11.49 -35.20
C ILE A 107 6.10 -11.88 -36.67
N VAL A 108 4.97 -12.09 -37.35
CA VAL A 108 4.93 -12.50 -38.77
C VAL A 108 5.39 -11.36 -39.67
N GLU A 109 4.79 -10.17 -39.55
CA GLU A 109 5.08 -9.03 -40.43
C GLU A 109 6.53 -8.55 -40.33
N LYS A 110 7.09 -8.56 -39.12
CA LYS A 110 8.48 -8.17 -38.88
C LYS A 110 9.46 -9.35 -39.03
N ASN A 111 8.98 -10.56 -39.35
CA ASN A 111 9.79 -11.78 -39.47
C ASN A 111 10.70 -12.00 -38.24
N LEU A 112 10.12 -11.95 -37.04
CA LEU A 112 10.85 -12.05 -35.78
C LEU A 112 11.26 -13.50 -35.47
N LYS A 113 12.40 -13.66 -34.79
CA LYS A 113 12.81 -14.94 -34.21
C LYS A 113 12.29 -15.06 -32.79
N LEU A 114 11.32 -15.93 -32.56
CA LEU A 114 10.69 -16.11 -31.24
C LEU A 114 11.40 -17.20 -30.43
N PHE A 115 11.79 -16.89 -29.21
CA PHE A 115 12.33 -17.81 -28.22
C PHE A 115 11.50 -17.78 -26.93
N VAL A 116 11.30 -18.94 -26.32
CA VAL A 116 10.51 -19.09 -25.09
C VAL A 116 11.25 -19.86 -24.00
N ILE A 117 10.92 -19.57 -22.74
CA ILE A 117 11.40 -20.27 -21.56
C ILE A 117 10.41 -20.11 -20.40
N ASP A 118 10.19 -21.15 -19.61
CA ASP A 118 9.56 -21.03 -18.28
C ASP A 118 10.64 -20.76 -17.22
N ALA A 119 11.03 -19.49 -17.08
CA ALA A 119 12.09 -19.10 -16.17
C ALA A 119 11.70 -19.30 -14.70
N TYR A 120 10.41 -19.26 -14.37
CA TYR A 120 9.93 -19.51 -13.01
C TYR A 120 10.03 -20.97 -12.62
N LYS A 121 9.69 -21.89 -13.53
CA LYS A 121 9.93 -23.32 -13.35
C LYS A 121 11.42 -23.62 -13.21
N VAL A 122 12.27 -23.07 -14.08
CA VAL A 122 13.72 -23.24 -13.98
C VAL A 122 14.25 -22.70 -12.63
N ALA A 123 13.77 -21.53 -12.19
CA ALA A 123 14.16 -20.96 -10.90
C ALA A 123 13.70 -21.84 -9.71
N LYS A 124 12.50 -22.43 -9.79
CA LYS A 124 11.99 -23.37 -8.77
C LYS A 124 12.81 -24.65 -8.74
N ASP A 125 13.03 -25.28 -9.89
CA ASP A 125 13.71 -26.57 -10.02
C ASP A 125 15.21 -26.46 -9.63
N THR A 126 15.81 -25.27 -9.75
CA THR A 126 17.20 -24.97 -9.34
C THR A 126 17.32 -24.38 -7.93
N GLY A 127 16.19 -24.18 -7.23
CA GLY A 127 16.17 -23.64 -5.87
C GLY A 127 16.51 -22.14 -5.76
N MET A 128 16.29 -21.36 -6.82
CA MET A 128 16.41 -19.90 -6.86
C MET A 128 15.13 -19.16 -6.45
N GLY A 129 14.03 -19.88 -6.21
CA GLY A 129 12.74 -19.32 -5.82
C GLY A 129 12.08 -18.57 -6.98
N VAL A 130 11.69 -17.32 -6.79
CA VAL A 130 11.05 -16.47 -7.82
C VAL A 130 12.03 -15.60 -8.61
N ARG A 131 13.35 -15.82 -8.46
CA ARG A 131 14.38 -14.98 -9.08
C ARG A 131 14.77 -15.51 -10.46
N ILE A 132 14.30 -14.82 -11.50
CA ILE A 132 14.55 -15.19 -12.90
C ILE A 132 15.72 -14.43 -13.55
N ASN A 133 16.35 -13.49 -12.83
CA ASN A 133 17.37 -12.60 -13.40
C ASN A 133 18.56 -13.30 -14.06
N THR A 134 19.19 -14.28 -13.41
CA THR A 134 20.33 -15.04 -13.96
C THR A 134 19.90 -15.88 -15.16
N ILE A 135 18.68 -16.43 -15.11
CA ILE A 135 18.10 -17.25 -16.18
C ILE A 135 17.88 -16.39 -17.43
N MET A 136 17.15 -15.28 -17.30
CA MET A 136 16.90 -14.36 -18.42
C MET A 136 18.19 -13.72 -18.96
N GLN A 137 19.16 -13.43 -18.09
CA GLN A 137 20.48 -12.96 -18.50
C GLN A 137 21.22 -13.99 -19.36
N THR A 138 21.15 -15.26 -18.97
CA THR A 138 21.77 -16.37 -19.72
C THR A 138 21.12 -16.52 -21.08
N CYS A 139 19.78 -16.43 -21.17
CA CYS A 139 19.07 -16.42 -22.45
C CYS A 139 19.56 -15.28 -23.36
N PHE A 140 19.65 -14.06 -22.84
CA PHE A 140 20.14 -12.90 -23.60
C PHE A 140 21.51 -13.17 -24.23
N PHE A 141 22.49 -13.62 -23.44
CA PHE A 141 23.83 -13.91 -23.95
C PHE A 141 23.85 -15.09 -24.94
N ALA A 142 23.00 -16.08 -24.76
CA ALA A 142 22.96 -17.26 -25.63
C ALA A 142 22.43 -16.95 -27.04
N ILE A 143 21.51 -15.98 -27.18
CA ILE A 143 20.77 -15.76 -28.44
C ILE A 143 20.84 -14.33 -29.00
N SER A 144 21.41 -13.36 -28.27
CA SER A 144 21.50 -11.95 -28.75
C SER A 144 22.51 -11.75 -29.88
N GLY A 145 23.52 -12.62 -30.00
CA GLY A 145 24.60 -12.48 -30.97
C GLY A 145 25.62 -11.37 -30.65
N VAL A 146 25.56 -10.76 -29.47
CA VAL A 146 26.54 -9.74 -29.02
C VAL A 146 27.92 -10.35 -28.79
N LEU A 147 27.95 -11.60 -28.33
CA LEU A 147 29.16 -12.42 -28.15
C LEU A 147 28.94 -13.80 -28.77
N PRO A 148 30.02 -14.48 -29.21
CA PRO A 148 29.95 -15.91 -29.54
C PRO A 148 29.43 -16.73 -28.35
N ARG A 149 28.53 -17.69 -28.61
CA ARG A 149 27.81 -18.43 -27.56
C ARG A 149 28.72 -19.09 -26.51
N ALA A 150 29.82 -19.71 -26.94
CA ALA A 150 30.75 -20.39 -26.04
C ALA A 150 31.46 -19.39 -25.10
N GLU A 151 31.93 -18.28 -25.66
CA GLU A 151 32.57 -17.18 -24.92
C GLU A 151 31.60 -16.53 -23.93
N ALA A 152 30.35 -16.32 -24.35
CA ALA A 152 29.32 -15.73 -23.51
C ALA A 152 29.02 -16.59 -22.26
N ILE A 153 28.93 -17.92 -22.41
CA ILE A 153 28.71 -18.85 -21.29
C ILE A 153 29.89 -18.83 -20.33
N GLU A 154 31.12 -18.83 -20.85
CA GLU A 154 32.34 -18.76 -20.03
C GLU A 154 32.37 -17.47 -19.19
N GLN A 155 32.11 -16.33 -19.82
CA GLN A 155 32.11 -15.02 -19.16
C GLN A 155 31.02 -14.90 -18.09
N ILE A 156 29.83 -15.46 -18.32
CA ILE A 156 28.77 -15.53 -17.29
C ILE A 156 29.25 -16.34 -16.08
N LYS A 157 29.82 -17.53 -16.29
CA LYS A 157 30.31 -18.39 -15.20
C LYS A 157 31.46 -17.70 -14.43
N LYS A 158 32.37 -17.00 -15.13
CA LYS A 158 33.43 -16.17 -14.53
C LYS A 158 32.85 -15.04 -13.67
N ALA A 159 31.86 -14.30 -14.18
CA ALA A 159 31.20 -13.20 -13.46
C ALA A 159 30.42 -13.68 -12.22
N ILE A 160 29.75 -14.83 -12.31
CA ILE A 160 29.08 -15.49 -11.17
C ILE A 160 30.11 -15.82 -10.09
N LYS A 161 31.26 -16.41 -10.43
CA LYS A 161 32.32 -16.73 -9.46
C LYS A 161 32.89 -15.47 -8.80
N LYS A 162 33.13 -14.40 -9.57
CA LYS A 162 33.59 -13.10 -9.05
C LYS A 162 32.60 -12.47 -8.07
N THR A 163 31.30 -12.54 -8.37
CA THR A 163 30.24 -11.89 -7.59
C THR A 163 29.82 -12.71 -6.36
N TYR A 164 29.69 -14.03 -6.51
CA TYR A 164 29.13 -14.91 -5.50
C TYR A 164 30.15 -15.80 -4.80
N GLY A 165 31.42 -15.80 -5.20
CA GLY A 165 32.47 -16.59 -4.54
C GLY A 165 32.60 -16.29 -3.05
N LYS A 166 32.40 -15.03 -2.65
CA LYS A 166 32.38 -14.61 -1.23
C LYS A 166 31.20 -15.16 -0.43
N LYS A 167 30.14 -15.66 -1.10
CA LYS A 167 28.95 -16.26 -0.47
C LYS A 167 29.02 -17.79 -0.36
N GLY A 168 30.15 -18.39 -0.75
CA GLY A 168 30.41 -19.83 -0.67
C GLY A 168 30.09 -20.61 -1.95
N ASP A 169 30.78 -21.73 -2.12
CA ASP A 169 30.74 -22.55 -3.35
C ASP A 169 29.34 -23.12 -3.65
N VAL A 170 28.53 -23.41 -2.63
CA VAL A 170 27.16 -23.90 -2.82
C VAL A 170 26.31 -22.89 -3.62
N VAL A 171 26.47 -21.59 -3.34
CA VAL A 171 25.74 -20.53 -4.07
C VAL A 171 26.25 -20.43 -5.50
N VAL A 172 27.56 -20.55 -5.71
CA VAL A 172 28.18 -20.53 -7.05
C VAL A 172 27.67 -21.70 -7.88
N GLN A 173 27.69 -22.93 -7.34
CA GLN A 173 27.23 -24.13 -8.05
C GLN A 173 25.74 -24.08 -8.37
N LYS A 174 24.89 -23.55 -7.48
CA LYS A 174 23.47 -23.32 -7.79
C LYS A 174 23.29 -22.37 -8.98
N ASN A 175 24.07 -21.31 -9.05
CA ASN A 175 24.01 -20.38 -10.19
C ASN A 175 24.53 -21.03 -11.49
N PHE A 176 25.55 -21.91 -11.41
CA PHE A 176 26.02 -22.66 -12.58
C PHE A 176 24.97 -23.65 -13.07
N ALA A 177 24.35 -24.41 -12.17
CA ALA A 177 23.24 -25.31 -12.50
C ALA A 177 22.08 -24.52 -13.15
N ALA A 178 21.78 -23.32 -12.66
CA ALA A 178 20.78 -22.46 -13.29
C ALA A 178 21.13 -22.06 -14.72
N VAL A 179 22.40 -21.72 -15.00
CA VAL A 179 22.88 -21.43 -16.37
C VAL A 179 22.68 -22.64 -17.28
N ASP A 180 23.10 -23.82 -16.83
CA ASP A 180 23.05 -25.03 -17.65
C ASP A 180 21.60 -25.48 -17.90
N HIS A 181 20.73 -25.45 -16.86
CA HIS A 181 19.30 -25.71 -17.01
C HIS A 181 18.61 -24.69 -17.92
N THR A 182 19.00 -23.42 -17.85
CA THR A 182 18.45 -22.37 -18.73
C THR A 182 18.67 -22.73 -20.19
N LEU A 183 19.89 -23.12 -20.56
CA LEU A 183 20.22 -23.47 -21.95
C LEU A 183 19.46 -24.70 -22.44
N ALA A 184 19.13 -25.63 -21.54
CA ALA A 184 18.34 -26.83 -21.86
C ALA A 184 16.82 -26.55 -21.98
N HIS A 185 16.34 -25.44 -21.43
CA HIS A 185 14.91 -25.06 -21.42
C HIS A 185 14.61 -23.81 -22.25
N LEU A 186 15.58 -23.34 -23.04
CA LEU A 186 15.43 -22.23 -23.97
C LEU A 186 15.15 -22.79 -25.36
N PHE A 187 13.94 -22.53 -25.87
CA PHE A 187 13.48 -23.11 -27.13
C PHE A 187 13.21 -22.03 -28.17
N GLU A 188 13.62 -22.27 -29.41
CA GLU A 188 13.18 -21.49 -30.58
C GLU A 188 11.82 -22.01 -31.03
N VAL A 189 10.88 -21.10 -31.31
CA VAL A 189 9.53 -21.42 -31.74
C VAL A 189 9.46 -21.37 -33.26
N THR A 190 8.92 -22.43 -33.88
CA THR A 190 8.66 -22.43 -35.32
C THR A 190 7.43 -21.57 -35.61
N VAL A 191 7.65 -20.37 -36.17
CA VAL A 191 6.56 -19.43 -36.49
C VAL A 191 5.77 -19.92 -37.71
N PRO A 192 4.44 -20.13 -37.62
CA PRO A 192 3.64 -20.74 -38.69
C PRO A 192 3.36 -19.83 -39.90
N GLY A 193 3.97 -18.64 -39.96
CA GLY A 193 3.85 -17.69 -41.08
C GLY A 193 2.48 -17.02 -41.26
N LYS A 194 1.48 -17.38 -40.46
CA LYS A 194 0.13 -16.81 -40.47
C LYS A 194 -0.36 -16.55 -39.05
N VAL A 195 -1.21 -15.54 -38.89
CA VAL A 195 -1.91 -15.26 -37.64
C VAL A 195 -3.05 -16.27 -37.46
N THR A 196 -3.05 -17.01 -36.35
CA THR A 196 -4.08 -17.99 -35.96
C THR A 196 -4.91 -17.54 -34.77
N ALA A 197 -4.44 -16.55 -34.01
CA ALA A 197 -5.11 -16.08 -32.81
C ALA A 197 -6.55 -15.62 -33.06
N THR A 198 -7.46 -16.16 -32.26
CA THR A 198 -8.87 -15.74 -32.21
C THR A 198 -9.09 -14.59 -31.23
N ARG A 199 -8.18 -14.45 -30.24
CA ARG A 199 -8.22 -13.39 -29.23
C ARG A 199 -7.35 -12.19 -29.64
N SER A 200 -7.84 -10.99 -29.36
CA SER A 200 -7.07 -9.75 -29.42
C SER A 200 -6.55 -9.36 -28.04
N MET A 201 -5.60 -8.44 -27.99
CA MET A 201 -5.18 -7.76 -26.77
C MET A 201 -6.43 -7.10 -26.12
N PRO A 202 -6.70 -7.36 -24.84
CA PRO A 202 -7.84 -6.75 -24.17
C PRO A 202 -7.65 -5.23 -24.07
N PRO A 203 -8.75 -4.46 -23.94
CA PRO A 203 -8.65 -3.04 -23.69
C PRO A 203 -7.94 -2.78 -22.34
N THR A 204 -7.16 -1.70 -22.26
CA THR A 204 -6.39 -1.35 -21.05
C THR A 204 -7.26 -1.19 -19.80
N VAL A 205 -8.49 -0.74 -19.98
CA VAL A 205 -9.52 -0.61 -18.93
C VAL A 205 -10.85 -1.14 -19.47
N SER A 206 -11.73 -1.55 -18.56
CA SER A 206 -13.10 -1.95 -18.91
C SER A 206 -13.89 -0.81 -19.58
N ASP A 207 -14.81 -1.14 -20.48
CA ASP A 207 -15.74 -0.18 -21.09
C ASP A 207 -16.65 0.52 -20.08
N ALA A 208 -16.88 -0.11 -18.92
CA ALA A 208 -17.62 0.45 -17.80
C ALA A 208 -16.85 1.60 -17.09
N ALA A 209 -15.57 1.79 -17.39
CA ALA A 209 -14.79 2.86 -16.80
C ALA A 209 -15.33 4.26 -17.21
N PRO A 210 -15.20 5.27 -16.33
CA PRO A 210 -15.58 6.65 -16.66
C PRO A 210 -14.84 7.18 -17.89
N ASP A 211 -15.44 8.16 -18.57
CA ASP A 211 -14.89 8.74 -19.81
C ASP A 211 -13.44 9.22 -19.66
N PHE A 212 -13.14 9.97 -18.58
CA PHE A 212 -11.79 10.44 -18.30
C PHE A 212 -10.80 9.28 -18.12
N VAL A 213 -11.23 8.19 -17.49
CA VAL A 213 -10.39 6.99 -17.30
C VAL A 213 -10.10 6.34 -18.65
N LYS A 214 -11.09 6.24 -19.54
CA LYS A 214 -10.92 5.65 -20.87
C LYS A 214 -10.05 6.51 -21.80
N ARG A 215 -10.25 7.83 -21.81
CA ARG A 215 -9.59 8.73 -22.77
C ARG A 215 -8.22 9.22 -22.33
N VAL A 216 -7.97 9.30 -21.02
CA VAL A 216 -6.73 9.89 -20.47
C VAL A 216 -5.95 8.84 -19.69
N THR A 217 -6.53 8.31 -18.60
CA THR A 217 -5.84 7.36 -17.70
C THR A 217 -5.38 6.11 -18.43
N ALA A 218 -6.22 5.49 -19.26
CA ALA A 218 -5.90 4.28 -20.02
C ALA A 218 -4.76 4.51 -21.04
N VAL A 219 -4.71 5.69 -21.67
CA VAL A 219 -3.64 6.05 -22.60
C VAL A 219 -2.30 6.13 -21.85
N MET A 220 -2.28 6.79 -20.69
CA MET A 220 -1.10 6.84 -19.81
C MET A 220 -0.70 5.45 -19.31
N MET A 221 -1.67 4.63 -18.87
CA MET A 221 -1.45 3.25 -18.41
C MET A 221 -0.85 2.35 -19.50
N SER A 222 -1.20 2.58 -20.77
CA SER A 222 -0.64 1.84 -21.92
C SER A 222 0.77 2.30 -22.35
N GLY A 223 1.38 3.24 -21.62
CA GLY A 223 2.69 3.81 -21.95
C GLY A 223 2.67 4.85 -23.06
N LYS A 224 1.48 5.35 -23.44
CA LYS A 224 1.27 6.31 -24.54
C LYS A 224 0.91 7.71 -24.06
N GLY A 225 1.25 8.04 -22.80
CA GLY A 225 0.91 9.34 -22.18
C GLY A 225 1.44 10.55 -22.94
N ASP A 226 2.61 10.45 -23.58
CA ASP A 226 3.20 11.53 -24.40
C ASP A 226 2.36 11.93 -25.62
N LEU A 227 1.37 11.11 -26.02
CA LEU A 227 0.45 11.43 -27.12
C LEU A 227 -0.70 12.35 -26.70
N LEU A 228 -0.91 12.54 -25.39
CA LEU A 228 -2.01 13.35 -24.88
C LEU A 228 -1.71 14.86 -25.04
N PRO A 229 -2.62 15.64 -25.63
CA PRO A 229 -2.46 17.10 -25.69
C PRO A 229 -2.64 17.74 -24.32
N VAL A 230 -2.13 18.96 -24.14
CA VAL A 230 -2.32 19.75 -22.91
C VAL A 230 -3.80 19.87 -22.53
N SER A 231 -4.69 19.97 -23.51
CA SER A 231 -6.15 20.06 -23.31
C SER A 231 -6.80 18.79 -22.72
N ALA A 232 -6.06 17.68 -22.61
CA ALA A 232 -6.56 16.46 -21.97
C ALA A 232 -6.55 16.54 -20.44
N PHE A 233 -5.85 17.51 -19.85
CA PHE A 233 -5.60 17.59 -18.41
C PHE A 233 -6.36 18.75 -17.75
N PRO A 234 -6.84 18.58 -16.51
CA PRO A 234 -7.39 19.68 -15.72
C PRO A 234 -6.33 20.76 -15.43
N VAL A 235 -6.76 22.03 -15.45
CA VAL A 235 -5.86 23.20 -15.33
C VAL A 235 -5.19 23.32 -13.96
N ASP A 236 -5.78 22.73 -12.93
CA ASP A 236 -5.35 22.75 -11.54
C ASP A 236 -4.64 21.44 -11.11
N GLY A 237 -4.54 20.46 -12.02
CA GLY A 237 -3.98 19.15 -11.74
C GLY A 237 -4.87 18.23 -10.91
N THR A 238 -6.14 18.59 -10.64
CA THR A 238 -7.09 17.73 -9.93
C THR A 238 -7.32 16.44 -10.72
N TRP A 239 -7.41 15.30 -10.03
CA TRP A 239 -7.58 13.99 -10.66
C TRP A 239 -8.77 13.24 -10.07
N PRO A 240 -9.52 12.43 -10.85
CA PRO A 240 -10.57 11.60 -10.29
C PRO A 240 -10.05 10.58 -9.29
N VAL A 241 -10.86 10.30 -8.29
CA VAL A 241 -10.67 9.22 -7.31
C VAL A 241 -11.09 7.86 -7.89
N ALA A 242 -10.75 6.79 -7.19
CA ALA A 242 -11.13 5.41 -7.46
C ALA A 242 -10.66 4.90 -8.83
N THR A 243 -9.52 5.38 -9.35
CA THR A 243 -9.06 4.98 -10.69
C THR A 243 -8.23 3.70 -10.70
N THR A 244 -7.63 3.31 -9.57
CA THR A 244 -6.91 2.02 -9.43
C THR A 244 -7.79 0.79 -9.63
N GLN A 245 -9.10 0.88 -9.36
CA GLN A 245 -10.03 -0.25 -9.54
C GLN A 245 -10.08 -0.75 -11.00
N TRP A 246 -9.75 0.12 -11.96
CA TRP A 246 -9.75 -0.17 -13.39
C TRP A 246 -8.41 -0.74 -13.88
N GLU A 247 -7.37 -0.75 -13.04
CA GLU A 247 -6.01 -1.11 -13.44
C GLU A 247 -5.81 -2.63 -13.58
N LYS A 248 -6.47 -3.43 -12.73
CA LYS A 248 -6.43 -4.91 -12.73
C LYS A 248 -5.05 -5.46 -13.06
N ARG A 249 -4.10 -5.14 -12.18
CA ARG A 249 -2.65 -5.29 -12.41
C ARG A 249 -2.24 -6.73 -12.70
N ASN A 250 -2.93 -7.69 -12.10
CA ASN A 250 -2.75 -9.13 -12.29
C ASN A 250 -1.28 -9.56 -12.16
N ILE A 251 -0.67 -9.28 -11.00
CA ILE A 251 0.77 -9.50 -10.76
C ILE A 251 1.08 -10.66 -9.80
N ALA A 252 0.06 -11.27 -9.19
CA ALA A 252 0.25 -12.32 -8.22
C ALA A 252 0.40 -13.69 -8.91
N LEU A 253 1.47 -14.43 -8.59
CA LEU A 253 1.60 -15.82 -9.07
C LEU A 253 0.61 -16.76 -8.35
N GLU A 254 0.36 -16.47 -7.07
CA GLU A 254 -0.57 -17.20 -6.22
C GLU A 254 -1.52 -16.21 -5.52
N ILE A 255 -2.76 -16.64 -5.29
CA ILE A 255 -3.77 -15.88 -4.55
C ILE A 255 -4.32 -16.70 -3.37
N PRO A 256 -4.80 -16.04 -2.30
CA PRO A 256 -5.44 -16.74 -1.20
C PRO A 256 -6.78 -17.37 -1.64
N VAL A 257 -7.02 -18.62 -1.26
CA VAL A 257 -8.31 -19.32 -1.43
C VAL A 257 -8.94 -19.55 -0.07
N TRP A 258 -10.22 -19.20 0.04
CA TRP A 258 -10.98 -19.34 1.27
C TRP A 258 -11.57 -20.76 1.42
N ASP A 259 -11.26 -21.39 2.55
CA ASP A 259 -11.93 -22.59 3.07
C ASP A 259 -12.94 -22.17 4.13
N ALA A 260 -14.22 -22.23 3.75
CA ALA A 260 -15.31 -21.77 4.57
C ALA A 260 -15.62 -22.72 5.76
N ALA A 261 -15.24 -24.00 5.68
CA ALA A 261 -15.48 -24.98 6.74
C ALA A 261 -14.62 -24.71 7.98
N LEU A 262 -13.39 -24.25 7.77
CA LEU A 262 -12.46 -23.91 8.86
C LEU A 262 -12.67 -22.48 9.39
N CYS A 263 -13.31 -21.61 8.61
CA CYS A 263 -13.36 -20.19 8.90
C CYS A 263 -14.15 -19.85 10.18
N ILE A 264 -13.50 -19.05 11.04
CA ILE A 264 -14.10 -18.53 12.28
C ILE A 264 -14.69 -17.11 12.13
N GLN A 265 -14.72 -16.56 10.90
CA GLN A 265 -15.33 -15.26 10.59
C GLN A 265 -14.75 -14.08 11.40
N CYS A 266 -13.42 -14.04 11.59
CA CYS A 266 -12.76 -13.01 12.41
C CYS A 266 -12.36 -11.74 11.64
N ASN A 267 -12.46 -11.75 10.30
CA ASN A 267 -12.04 -10.67 9.39
C ASN A 267 -10.58 -10.18 9.49
N LYS A 268 -9.70 -10.86 10.23
CA LYS A 268 -8.28 -10.47 10.34
C LYS A 268 -7.55 -10.47 9.00
N CYS A 269 -7.89 -11.41 8.12
CA CYS A 269 -7.35 -11.47 6.76
C CYS A 269 -7.69 -10.22 5.94
N ALA A 270 -8.90 -9.68 6.08
CA ALA A 270 -9.31 -8.42 5.48
C ALA A 270 -8.57 -7.25 6.12
N MET A 271 -8.50 -7.20 7.47
CA MET A 271 -7.82 -6.14 8.23
C MET A 271 -6.37 -5.93 7.79
N VAL A 272 -5.59 -7.00 7.68
CA VAL A 272 -4.15 -6.90 7.38
C VAL A 272 -3.83 -6.76 5.90
N CYS A 273 -4.82 -6.91 5.00
CA CYS A 273 -4.57 -6.79 3.57
C CYS A 273 -4.14 -5.37 3.21
N PRO A 274 -2.92 -5.18 2.64
CA PRO A 274 -2.40 -3.86 2.31
C PRO A 274 -3.02 -3.24 1.04
N HIS A 275 -3.79 -4.01 0.28
CA HIS A 275 -4.36 -3.57 -1.00
C HIS A 275 -5.88 -3.64 -1.04
N ALA A 276 -6.54 -3.95 0.08
CA ALA A 276 -7.98 -4.23 0.13
C ALA A 276 -8.45 -5.29 -0.90
N ALA A 277 -7.54 -6.20 -1.30
CA ALA A 277 -7.78 -7.26 -2.27
C ALA A 277 -8.43 -8.52 -1.66
N ILE A 278 -8.72 -8.50 -0.37
CA ILE A 278 -9.55 -9.50 0.32
C ILE A 278 -10.51 -8.74 1.23
N ARG A 279 -11.81 -9.00 1.07
CA ARG A 279 -12.89 -8.29 1.76
C ARG A 279 -13.89 -9.28 2.33
N ALA A 280 -14.65 -8.83 3.32
CA ALA A 280 -15.75 -9.59 3.89
C ALA A 280 -17.05 -8.79 3.81
N LYS A 281 -18.16 -9.47 3.52
CA LYS A 281 -19.52 -8.91 3.60
C LYS A 281 -20.42 -9.84 4.39
N VAL A 282 -21.42 -9.26 5.02
CA VAL A 282 -22.59 -9.94 5.59
C VAL A 282 -23.84 -9.40 4.90
N TYR A 283 -24.76 -10.27 4.47
CA TYR A 283 -25.88 -9.89 3.60
C TYR A 283 -27.02 -10.92 3.58
N ASP A 284 -28.21 -10.48 3.17
CA ASP A 284 -29.44 -11.27 3.19
C ASP A 284 -29.29 -12.51 2.28
N PRO A 285 -29.66 -13.73 2.73
CA PRO A 285 -29.62 -14.94 1.91
C PRO A 285 -30.31 -14.83 0.55
N ALA A 286 -31.37 -14.02 0.41
CA ALA A 286 -32.09 -13.80 -0.84
C ALA A 286 -31.22 -13.19 -1.94
N LEU A 287 -30.16 -12.46 -1.56
CA LEU A 287 -29.22 -11.84 -2.49
C LEU A 287 -28.27 -12.84 -3.16
N LEU A 288 -28.28 -14.12 -2.74
CA LEU A 288 -27.55 -15.19 -3.42
C LEU A 288 -28.24 -15.66 -4.72
N ALA A 289 -29.43 -15.17 -5.02
CA ALA A 289 -30.08 -15.45 -6.30
C ALA A 289 -29.18 -14.99 -7.47
N GLY A 290 -28.80 -15.92 -8.35
CA GLY A 290 -27.91 -15.62 -9.48
C GLY A 290 -26.41 -15.55 -9.14
N ALA A 291 -26.00 -15.93 -7.92
CA ALA A 291 -24.59 -16.06 -7.59
C ALA A 291 -23.89 -17.05 -8.54
N PRO A 292 -22.64 -16.76 -8.96
CA PRO A 292 -21.84 -17.72 -9.73
C PRO A 292 -21.75 -19.08 -9.01
N ALA A 293 -21.69 -20.18 -9.76
CA ALA A 293 -21.64 -21.53 -9.17
C ALA A 293 -20.44 -21.75 -8.23
N THR A 294 -19.36 -21.00 -8.44
CA THR A 294 -18.14 -21.03 -7.62
C THR A 294 -18.15 -20.05 -6.44
N PHE A 295 -19.20 -19.24 -6.29
CA PHE A 295 -19.29 -18.24 -5.24
C PHE A 295 -19.57 -18.89 -3.89
N LYS A 296 -18.64 -18.73 -2.94
CA LYS A 296 -18.74 -19.34 -1.62
C LYS A 296 -19.48 -18.42 -0.65
N SER A 297 -20.35 -19.00 0.18
CA SER A 297 -20.99 -18.33 1.31
C SER A 297 -21.25 -19.32 2.45
N ILE A 298 -21.30 -18.83 3.69
CA ILE A 298 -21.69 -19.58 4.89
C ILE A 298 -22.61 -18.75 5.77
N ASP A 299 -23.33 -19.37 6.69
CA ASP A 299 -24.13 -18.63 7.66
C ASP A 299 -23.25 -17.79 8.59
N TYR A 300 -23.65 -16.54 8.82
CA TYR A 300 -22.99 -15.71 9.80
C TYR A 300 -23.29 -16.21 11.22
N LYS A 301 -22.24 -16.39 12.03
CA LYS A 301 -22.33 -17.11 13.31
C LYS A 301 -22.67 -16.22 14.50
N ALA A 302 -22.42 -14.91 14.43
CA ALA A 302 -22.61 -14.01 15.58
C ALA A 302 -24.01 -13.39 15.59
N ALA A 303 -24.45 -12.92 16.76
CA ALA A 303 -25.83 -12.50 17.00
C ALA A 303 -26.22 -11.18 16.32
N ASP A 304 -25.25 -10.32 16.02
CA ASP A 304 -25.42 -8.98 15.45
C ASP A 304 -25.97 -8.98 14.01
N PHE A 305 -25.89 -10.11 13.30
CA PHE A 305 -26.44 -10.30 11.95
C PHE A 305 -27.03 -11.71 11.80
N LYS A 306 -27.84 -12.13 12.78
CA LYS A 306 -28.39 -13.49 12.83
C LYS A 306 -29.28 -13.76 11.61
N GLY A 307 -29.01 -14.86 10.91
CA GLY A 307 -29.76 -15.29 9.71
C GLY A 307 -29.13 -14.82 8.39
N GLU A 308 -28.18 -13.91 8.45
CA GLU A 308 -27.46 -13.40 7.28
C GLU A 308 -26.38 -14.39 6.78
N LYS A 309 -25.98 -14.23 5.52
CA LYS A 309 -24.84 -14.94 4.91
C LYS A 309 -23.57 -14.14 5.04
N TYR A 310 -22.44 -14.83 5.09
CA TYR A 310 -21.10 -14.28 5.19
C TYR A 310 -20.22 -14.83 4.06
N THR A 311 -19.46 -13.94 3.43
CA THR A 311 -18.46 -14.31 2.42
C THR A 311 -17.16 -13.55 2.67
N ILE A 312 -16.03 -14.26 2.52
CA ILE A 312 -14.73 -13.66 2.25
C ILE A 312 -14.46 -13.82 0.76
N GLN A 313 -14.23 -12.71 0.07
CA GLN A 313 -13.94 -12.73 -1.36
C GLN A 313 -12.61 -12.03 -1.65
N VAL A 314 -11.86 -12.61 -2.58
CA VAL A 314 -10.56 -12.11 -3.06
C VAL A 314 -10.74 -11.46 -4.42
N ALA A 315 -10.05 -10.34 -4.64
CA ALA A 315 -9.88 -9.68 -5.93
C ALA A 315 -8.68 -10.33 -6.64
N PRO A 316 -8.86 -11.27 -7.57
CA PRO A 316 -7.76 -12.07 -8.11
C PRO A 316 -6.72 -11.20 -8.84
N GLU A 317 -7.17 -10.18 -9.56
CA GLU A 317 -6.31 -9.32 -10.39
C GLU A 317 -5.71 -8.14 -9.63
N ASP A 318 -6.15 -7.87 -8.39
CA ASP A 318 -5.62 -6.79 -7.55
C ASP A 318 -4.81 -7.32 -6.36
N CYS A 319 -4.87 -8.63 -6.10
CA CYS A 319 -4.00 -9.27 -5.13
C CYS A 319 -2.55 -9.18 -5.58
N THR A 320 -1.64 -8.96 -4.61
CA THR A 320 -0.19 -8.92 -4.87
C THR A 320 0.54 -10.16 -4.35
N GLY A 321 -0.17 -11.20 -3.90
CA GLY A 321 0.42 -12.44 -3.41
C GLY A 321 1.28 -12.31 -2.14
N CYS A 322 1.05 -11.30 -1.28
CA CYS A 322 1.94 -11.01 -0.14
C CYS A 322 1.82 -11.96 1.07
N THR A 323 0.85 -12.88 1.08
CA THR A 323 0.62 -13.91 2.12
C THR A 323 0.23 -13.42 3.53
N LEU A 324 0.22 -12.11 3.82
CA LEU A 324 -0.15 -11.58 5.14
C LEU A 324 -1.50 -12.10 5.67
N CYS A 325 -2.50 -12.25 4.79
CA CYS A 325 -3.81 -12.79 5.13
C CYS A 325 -3.76 -14.26 5.59
N VAL A 326 -2.88 -15.07 4.99
CA VAL A 326 -2.62 -16.47 5.37
C VAL A 326 -1.84 -16.51 6.68
N MET A 327 -0.84 -15.64 6.84
CA MET A 327 -0.01 -15.59 8.04
C MET A 327 -0.80 -15.19 9.29
N VAL A 328 -1.69 -14.20 9.19
CA VAL A 328 -2.54 -13.77 10.31
C VAL A 328 -3.68 -14.75 10.62
N CYS A 329 -4.03 -15.65 9.70
CA CYS A 329 -5.19 -16.53 9.87
C CYS A 329 -5.01 -17.45 11.09
N PRO A 330 -5.87 -17.30 12.13
CA PRO A 330 -5.74 -18.11 13.34
C PRO A 330 -6.41 -19.49 13.21
N ALA A 331 -7.28 -19.67 12.22
CA ALA A 331 -8.04 -20.89 12.01
C ALA A 331 -7.22 -21.90 11.20
N LYS A 332 -7.01 -23.08 11.80
CA LYS A 332 -6.22 -24.17 11.24
C LYS A 332 -7.02 -25.47 11.28
N ASP A 333 -6.79 -26.33 10.31
CA ASP A 333 -7.30 -27.70 10.34
C ASP A 333 -6.69 -28.46 11.53
N LYS A 334 -7.52 -29.23 12.25
CA LYS A 334 -7.09 -30.01 13.41
C LYS A 334 -6.20 -31.19 13.02
N SER A 335 -6.45 -31.80 11.87
CA SER A 335 -5.70 -32.93 11.32
C SER A 335 -4.45 -32.51 10.55
N ASN A 336 -4.47 -31.32 9.93
CA ASN A 336 -3.30 -30.76 9.23
C ASN A 336 -3.11 -29.28 9.56
N PRO A 337 -2.33 -28.92 10.59
CA PRO A 337 -2.12 -27.52 10.99
C PRO A 337 -1.46 -26.62 9.92
N LYS A 338 -0.95 -27.18 8.81
CA LYS A 338 -0.46 -26.41 7.66
C LYS A 338 -1.59 -25.92 6.76
N HIS A 339 -2.74 -26.59 6.77
CA HIS A 339 -3.97 -26.16 6.10
C HIS A 339 -4.72 -25.19 7.01
N LYS A 340 -5.04 -24.01 6.50
CA LYS A 340 -5.72 -22.93 7.21
C LYS A 340 -7.04 -22.61 6.53
N ALA A 341 -7.85 -21.76 7.17
CA ALA A 341 -9.07 -21.27 6.53
C ALA A 341 -8.80 -20.40 5.28
N ILE A 342 -7.55 -19.96 5.07
CA ILE A 342 -7.10 -19.28 3.86
C ILE A 342 -5.68 -19.72 3.58
N ASP A 343 -5.41 -20.24 2.37
CA ASP A 343 -4.09 -20.65 1.91
C ASP A 343 -3.79 -20.14 0.50
N MET A 344 -2.51 -20.01 0.15
CA MET A 344 -2.09 -19.58 -1.18
C MET A 344 -2.21 -20.73 -2.18
N THR A 345 -2.72 -20.43 -3.37
CA THR A 345 -2.80 -21.38 -4.50
C THR A 345 -2.44 -20.68 -5.81
N PRO A 346 -1.95 -21.42 -6.83
CA PRO A 346 -1.69 -20.86 -8.16
C PRO A 346 -2.89 -20.09 -8.71
N GLN A 347 -2.66 -18.86 -9.19
CA GLN A 347 -3.74 -17.96 -9.61
C GLN A 347 -4.38 -18.39 -10.93
N LEU A 348 -3.57 -18.81 -11.91
CA LEU A 348 -3.99 -18.95 -13.30
C LEU A 348 -5.26 -19.81 -13.50
N PRO A 349 -5.41 -20.98 -12.83
CA PRO A 349 -6.63 -21.78 -12.96
C PRO A 349 -7.88 -21.17 -12.32
N LEU A 350 -7.71 -20.23 -11.39
CA LEU A 350 -8.79 -19.65 -10.58
C LEU A 350 -9.25 -18.28 -11.10
N ARG A 351 -8.38 -17.56 -11.80
CA ARG A 351 -8.55 -16.14 -12.15
C ARG A 351 -9.92 -15.82 -12.73
N GLU A 352 -10.36 -16.54 -13.76
CA GLU A 352 -11.64 -16.23 -14.43
C GLU A 352 -12.86 -16.47 -13.51
N SER A 353 -12.88 -17.58 -12.78
CA SER A 353 -13.97 -17.87 -11.84
C SER A 353 -14.00 -16.87 -10.67
N GLU A 354 -12.83 -16.52 -10.12
CA GLU A 354 -12.74 -15.56 -9.02
C GLU A 354 -13.00 -14.13 -9.49
N ARG A 355 -12.75 -13.80 -10.77
CA ARG A 355 -13.12 -12.50 -11.36
C ARG A 355 -14.64 -12.35 -11.41
N ALA A 356 -15.36 -13.41 -11.80
CA ALA A 356 -16.82 -13.43 -11.78
C ALA A 356 -17.38 -13.38 -10.35
N ASN A 357 -16.80 -14.17 -9.42
CA ASN A 357 -17.15 -14.12 -8.00
C ASN A 357 -16.92 -12.72 -7.40
N TYR A 358 -15.82 -12.05 -7.78
CA TYR A 358 -15.49 -10.73 -7.28
C TYR A 358 -16.44 -9.65 -7.81
N ALA A 359 -16.79 -9.71 -9.09
CA ALA A 359 -17.79 -8.81 -9.66
C ALA A 359 -19.14 -8.94 -8.92
N PHE A 360 -19.63 -10.17 -8.73
CA PHE A 360 -20.84 -10.43 -7.96
C PHE A 360 -20.74 -9.90 -6.50
N PHE A 361 -19.59 -10.11 -5.85
CA PHE A 361 -19.35 -9.59 -4.49
C PHE A 361 -19.41 -8.06 -4.41
N LEU A 362 -18.92 -7.34 -5.42
CA LEU A 362 -18.98 -5.88 -5.46
C LEU A 362 -20.42 -5.37 -5.64
N ASP A 363 -21.26 -6.11 -6.37
CA ASP A 363 -22.67 -5.78 -6.59
C ASP A 363 -23.54 -5.95 -5.33
N LEU A 364 -23.20 -6.90 -4.45
CA LEU A 364 -23.85 -7.04 -3.14
C LEU A 364 -23.84 -5.70 -2.37
N PRO A 365 -24.93 -5.35 -1.66
CA PRO A 365 -25.00 -4.11 -0.89
C PRO A 365 -23.90 -4.03 0.18
N GLU A 366 -23.48 -2.82 0.48
CA GLU A 366 -22.61 -2.57 1.63
C GLU A 366 -23.42 -2.68 2.93
N VAL A 367 -22.80 -3.13 4.00
CA VAL A 367 -23.45 -3.28 5.31
C VAL A 367 -23.78 -1.89 5.86
N ASP A 368 -24.99 -1.72 6.41
CA ASP A 368 -25.39 -0.46 7.04
C ASP A 368 -24.43 -0.11 8.18
N ARG A 369 -23.75 1.03 8.04
CA ARG A 369 -22.78 1.54 9.00
C ARG A 369 -23.37 1.74 10.39
N THR A 370 -24.68 2.05 10.49
CA THR A 370 -25.35 2.27 11.78
C THR A 370 -25.57 0.97 12.57
N ALA A 371 -25.58 -0.18 11.89
CA ALA A 371 -25.73 -1.50 12.50
C ALA A 371 -24.37 -2.15 12.88
N ILE A 372 -23.25 -1.58 12.45
CA ILE A 372 -21.92 -2.15 12.68
C ILE A 372 -21.40 -1.77 14.06
N LYS A 373 -21.12 -2.78 14.88
CA LYS A 373 -20.26 -2.60 16.05
C LYS A 373 -18.82 -2.38 15.60
N ILE A 374 -18.26 -1.23 15.90
CA ILE A 374 -16.88 -0.88 15.48
C ILE A 374 -15.87 -1.55 16.42
N ASP A 375 -15.54 -2.80 16.12
CA ASP A 375 -14.39 -3.54 16.65
C ASP A 375 -13.52 -4.08 15.50
N VAL A 376 -12.51 -4.90 15.80
CA VAL A 376 -11.61 -5.47 14.77
C VAL A 376 -12.38 -6.19 13.65
N LYS A 377 -13.45 -6.91 14.00
CA LYS A 377 -14.24 -7.66 13.03
C LYS A 377 -15.19 -6.72 12.28
N GLY A 378 -15.94 -5.90 13.01
CA GLY A 378 -16.97 -5.05 12.43
C GLY A 378 -16.41 -3.93 11.54
N ALA A 379 -15.25 -3.35 11.88
CA ALA A 379 -14.59 -2.35 11.03
C ALA A 379 -14.30 -2.88 9.61
N GLN A 380 -14.18 -4.19 9.44
CA GLN A 380 -13.92 -4.83 8.14
C GLN A 380 -15.17 -5.16 7.32
N PHE A 381 -16.37 -4.90 7.87
CA PHE A 381 -17.61 -4.87 7.09
C PHE A 381 -17.87 -3.51 6.45
N MET A 382 -17.19 -2.46 6.90
CA MET A 382 -17.23 -1.15 6.25
C MET A 382 -16.43 -1.21 4.95
N GLN A 383 -16.99 -0.61 3.89
CA GLN A 383 -16.33 -0.50 2.60
C GLN A 383 -14.96 0.20 2.76
N PRO A 384 -13.86 -0.40 2.30
CA PRO A 384 -12.57 0.28 2.24
C PRO A 384 -12.61 1.35 1.14
N LEU A 385 -12.28 2.60 1.49
CA LEU A 385 -12.18 3.72 0.54
C LEU A 385 -10.71 4.06 0.21
N PHE A 386 -9.84 3.07 0.39
CA PHE A 386 -8.45 3.06 -0.07
C PHE A 386 -8.13 1.65 -0.56
N GLU A 387 -8.05 1.46 -1.87
CA GLU A 387 -7.98 0.14 -2.51
C GLU A 387 -6.92 0.07 -3.61
N TYR A 388 -6.32 -1.11 -3.78
CA TYR A 388 -5.42 -1.48 -4.90
C TYR A 388 -4.25 -0.53 -5.18
N SER A 389 -3.73 0.13 -4.14
CA SER A 389 -2.64 1.10 -4.26
C SER A 389 -1.36 0.53 -4.92
N GLY A 390 -0.51 1.43 -5.41
CA GLY A 390 0.82 1.12 -5.95
C GLY A 390 1.87 0.69 -4.91
N ALA A 391 1.47 0.42 -3.66
CA ALA A 391 2.35 0.05 -2.57
C ALA A 391 3.00 -1.34 -2.76
N CYS A 392 4.09 -1.58 -2.04
CA CYS A 392 4.78 -2.87 -2.04
C CYS A 392 3.85 -4.03 -1.62
N ALA A 393 4.09 -5.22 -2.16
CA ALA A 393 3.47 -6.44 -1.62
C ALA A 393 3.85 -6.59 -0.14
N GLY A 394 2.84 -6.65 0.74
CA GLY A 394 3.06 -6.71 2.19
C GLY A 394 3.46 -5.37 2.82
N CYS A 395 3.06 -4.23 2.24
CA CYS A 395 3.35 -2.92 2.83
C CYS A 395 2.73 -2.77 4.24
N GLY A 396 3.53 -2.34 5.22
CA GLY A 396 3.05 -2.13 6.58
C GLY A 396 2.28 -0.82 6.81
N GLU A 397 2.28 0.10 5.85
CA GLU A 397 1.63 1.42 6.00
C GLU A 397 0.13 1.39 5.64
N THR A 398 -0.21 0.80 4.50
CA THR A 398 -1.55 0.89 3.91
C THR A 398 -2.68 0.23 4.70
N PRO A 399 -2.48 -0.82 5.55
CA PRO A 399 -3.54 -1.31 6.42
C PRO A 399 -4.09 -0.23 7.38
N TYR A 400 -3.24 0.71 7.83
CA TYR A 400 -3.68 1.80 8.70
C TYR A 400 -4.49 2.86 7.93
N ILE A 401 -4.06 3.22 6.71
CA ILE A 401 -4.83 4.13 5.84
C ILE A 401 -6.18 3.51 5.48
N LYS A 402 -6.20 2.22 5.13
CA LYS A 402 -7.46 1.52 4.84
C LYS A 402 -8.40 1.52 6.04
N LEU A 403 -7.88 1.30 7.26
CA LEU A 403 -8.68 1.41 8.47
C LEU A 403 -9.24 2.83 8.67
N LEU A 404 -8.41 3.87 8.50
CA LEU A 404 -8.83 5.27 8.55
C LEU A 404 -10.02 5.51 7.61
N THR A 405 -9.89 5.08 6.35
CA THR A 405 -10.90 5.36 5.34
C THR A 405 -12.16 4.50 5.49
N GLN A 406 -12.07 3.30 6.07
CA GLN A 406 -13.24 2.51 6.49
C GLN A 406 -14.03 3.23 7.58
N LEU A 407 -13.33 3.74 8.60
CA LEU A 407 -13.98 4.35 9.75
C LEU A 407 -14.53 5.75 9.45
N PHE A 408 -13.79 6.58 8.71
CA PHE A 408 -14.09 8.02 8.61
C PHE A 408 -14.06 8.57 7.18
N GLY A 409 -13.80 7.71 6.18
CA GLY A 409 -13.47 8.15 4.83
C GLY A 409 -14.59 8.90 4.11
N ASP A 410 -15.85 8.65 4.43
CA ASP A 410 -17.00 9.34 3.82
C ASP A 410 -17.16 10.81 4.25
N ARG A 411 -16.28 11.29 5.13
CA ARG A 411 -16.23 12.67 5.64
C ARG A 411 -14.80 13.15 5.96
N ALA A 412 -13.79 12.45 5.45
CA ALA A 412 -12.39 12.75 5.70
C ALA A 412 -11.82 13.80 4.73
N LEU A 413 -11.04 14.73 5.27
CA LEU A 413 -10.16 15.63 4.53
C LEU A 413 -8.72 15.26 4.90
N ILE A 414 -7.92 14.82 3.93
CA ILE A 414 -6.58 14.28 4.15
C ILE A 414 -5.52 15.20 3.53
N GLY A 415 -4.75 15.87 4.40
CA GLY A 415 -3.45 16.43 4.03
C GLY A 415 -2.39 15.35 4.15
N ASN A 416 -1.64 15.09 3.08
CA ASN A 416 -0.64 14.03 3.07
C ASN A 416 0.75 14.58 2.77
N ALA A 417 1.74 14.27 3.62
CA ALA A 417 3.13 14.66 3.40
C ALA A 417 3.73 13.89 2.23
N THR A 418 4.69 14.51 1.54
CA THR A 418 5.44 13.81 0.49
C THR A 418 6.22 12.64 1.09
N GLY A 419 6.06 11.44 0.50
CA GLY A 419 6.69 10.22 1.02
C GLY A 419 6.09 8.98 0.38
N CYS A 420 6.30 7.80 0.98
CA CYS A 420 5.66 6.57 0.48
C CYS A 420 4.14 6.74 0.35
N SER A 421 3.49 7.34 1.35
CA SER A 421 2.05 7.57 1.38
C SER A 421 1.51 8.44 0.27
N SER A 422 2.24 9.46 -0.19
CA SER A 422 1.83 10.24 -1.36
C SER A 422 2.09 9.48 -2.67
N ILE A 423 3.20 8.74 -2.75
CA ILE A 423 3.53 7.97 -3.97
C ILE A 423 2.51 6.86 -4.22
N TYR A 424 2.25 5.96 -3.27
CA TYR A 424 1.23 4.95 -3.53
C TYR A 424 -0.20 5.52 -3.42
N GLY A 425 -0.38 6.71 -2.84
CA GLY A 425 -1.67 7.36 -2.59
C GLY A 425 -2.19 8.24 -3.73
N ALA A 426 -1.33 8.75 -4.61
CA ALA A 426 -1.75 9.57 -5.75
C ALA A 426 -0.71 9.65 -6.90
N ASN A 427 0.08 8.60 -7.12
CA ASN A 427 0.92 8.55 -8.31
C ASN A 427 0.10 8.32 -9.58
N LEU A 428 -0.08 9.39 -10.35
CA LEU A 428 -0.83 9.37 -11.60
C LEU A 428 -0.25 8.34 -12.59
N PRO A 429 -1.10 7.66 -13.37
CA PRO A 429 -2.48 8.05 -13.68
C PRO A 429 -3.57 7.43 -12.79
N THR A 430 -3.21 6.62 -11.77
CA THR A 430 -4.18 5.92 -10.93
C THR A 430 -4.12 6.32 -9.45
N THR A 431 -5.27 6.41 -8.80
CA THR A 431 -5.47 6.84 -7.42
C THR A 431 -6.26 5.76 -6.63
N PRO A 432 -5.78 5.33 -5.44
CA PRO A 432 -6.43 4.33 -4.59
C PRO A 432 -7.54 4.84 -3.69
N TYR A 433 -7.56 6.13 -3.37
CA TYR A 433 -8.67 6.71 -2.61
C TYR A 433 -9.94 6.60 -3.43
N ALA A 434 -11.04 6.17 -2.82
CA ALA A 434 -12.30 5.90 -3.51
C ALA A 434 -13.48 6.61 -2.84
N ALA A 435 -14.63 6.55 -3.51
CA ALA A 435 -15.91 7.01 -2.96
C ALA A 435 -16.84 5.82 -2.76
N ASN A 436 -17.71 5.93 -1.75
CA ASN A 436 -18.80 4.99 -1.51
C ASN A 436 -19.92 5.16 -2.56
N ARG A 437 -20.97 4.34 -2.44
CA ARG A 437 -22.13 4.38 -3.36
C ARG A 437 -22.89 5.71 -3.37
N ASP A 438 -22.75 6.53 -2.33
CA ASP A 438 -23.32 7.88 -2.27
C ASP A 438 -22.41 8.96 -2.90
N GLY A 439 -21.28 8.56 -3.49
CA GLY A 439 -20.28 9.49 -4.04
C GLY A 439 -19.42 10.17 -2.98
N ARG A 440 -19.42 9.68 -1.73
CA ARG A 440 -18.66 10.27 -0.61
C ARG A 440 -17.37 9.49 -0.37
N GLY A 441 -16.26 10.18 -0.26
CA GLY A 441 -14.97 9.59 0.04
C GLY A 441 -13.95 10.62 0.50
N PRO A 442 -12.72 10.19 0.83
CA PRO A 442 -11.70 11.09 1.33
C PRO A 442 -11.35 12.14 0.27
N ALA A 443 -11.42 13.42 0.63
CA ALA A 443 -10.77 14.46 -0.15
C ALA A 443 -9.29 14.44 0.21
N TRP A 444 -8.43 14.08 -0.74
CA TRP A 444 -7.01 13.88 -0.51
C TRP A 444 -6.18 14.93 -1.26
N ASN A 445 -5.14 15.45 -0.62
CA ASN A 445 -4.17 16.34 -1.26
C ASN A 445 -2.77 16.19 -0.64
N ASN A 446 -1.74 16.40 -1.45
CA ASN A 446 -0.34 16.48 -1.04
C ASN A 446 0.19 17.86 -1.45
N SER A 447 0.47 18.69 -0.44
CA SER A 447 1.14 19.99 -0.62
C SER A 447 2.64 19.78 -0.85
N LEU A 448 3.45 19.81 0.21
CA LEU A 448 4.88 19.56 0.15
C LEU A 448 5.31 18.49 1.17
N PHE A 449 6.62 18.32 1.31
CA PHE A 449 7.18 17.38 2.29
C PHE A 449 7.20 17.99 3.69
N GLU A 450 7.54 19.26 3.79
CA GLU A 450 7.83 20.00 4.99
C GLU A 450 6.60 20.61 5.67
N ASP A 451 5.55 20.94 4.91
CA ASP A 451 4.43 21.80 5.36
C ASP A 451 3.15 21.05 5.72
N ASN A 452 3.18 19.72 5.75
CA ASN A 452 1.95 18.93 5.77
C ASN A 452 1.09 19.15 7.03
N ALA A 453 1.72 19.44 8.18
CA ALA A 453 0.97 19.71 9.40
C ALA A 453 0.18 21.01 9.25
N GLU A 454 0.85 22.06 8.80
CA GLU A 454 0.32 23.40 8.55
C GLU A 454 -0.74 23.38 7.45
N PHE A 455 -0.51 22.57 6.40
CA PHE A 455 -1.46 22.38 5.32
C PHE A 455 -2.78 21.76 5.82
N GLY A 456 -2.71 20.67 6.58
CA GLY A 456 -3.91 20.09 7.19
C GLY A 456 -4.53 20.99 8.27
N PHE A 457 -3.73 21.78 8.99
CA PHE A 457 -4.25 22.82 9.88
C PHE A 457 -5.03 23.88 9.11
N GLY A 458 -4.58 24.25 7.91
CA GLY A 458 -5.33 25.10 6.98
C GLY A 458 -6.71 24.53 6.65
N TYR A 459 -6.84 23.21 6.43
CA TYR A 459 -8.15 22.56 6.30
C TYR A 459 -9.01 22.75 7.54
N ARG A 460 -8.44 22.56 8.74
CA ARG A 460 -9.18 22.75 9.99
C ARG A 460 -9.74 24.17 10.12
N LEU A 461 -8.91 25.18 9.87
CA LEU A 461 -9.32 26.58 9.94
C LEU A 461 -10.42 26.91 8.91
N ALA A 462 -10.29 26.40 7.69
CA ALA A 462 -11.30 26.59 6.64
C ALA A 462 -12.63 25.92 7.00
N VAL A 463 -12.59 24.69 7.52
CA VAL A 463 -13.78 23.96 7.99
C VAL A 463 -14.44 24.70 9.14
N ASP A 464 -13.68 25.18 10.13
CA ASP A 464 -14.20 25.97 11.26
C ASP A 464 -14.96 27.19 10.74
N LYS A 465 -14.35 27.95 9.82
CA LYS A 465 -14.98 29.16 9.30
C LYS A 465 -16.23 28.86 8.44
N HIS A 466 -16.21 27.78 7.68
CA HIS A 466 -17.39 27.35 6.92
C HIS A 466 -18.53 26.89 7.83
N ILE A 467 -18.23 26.22 8.94
CA ILE A 467 -19.23 25.82 9.94
C ILE A 467 -19.83 27.07 10.61
N GLU A 468 -18.99 28.01 11.04
CA GLU A 468 -19.43 29.29 11.63
C GLU A 468 -20.42 30.00 10.70
N GLN A 469 -20.00 30.26 9.45
CA GLN A 469 -20.86 30.89 8.43
C GLN A 469 -22.15 30.09 8.18
N ALA A 470 -22.07 28.76 8.10
CA ALA A 470 -23.25 27.92 7.86
C ALA A 470 -24.24 28.02 9.03
N ARG A 471 -23.76 28.06 10.29
CA ARG A 471 -24.61 28.17 11.48
C ARG A 471 -25.28 29.54 11.57
N GLU A 472 -24.55 30.62 11.30
CA GLU A 472 -25.09 31.98 11.26
C GLU A 472 -26.19 32.13 10.19
N LEU A 473 -25.91 31.69 8.97
CA LEU A 473 -26.88 31.74 7.87
C LEU A 473 -28.09 30.84 8.14
N LEU A 474 -27.89 29.67 8.73
CA LEU A 474 -28.98 28.77 9.10
C LEU A 474 -29.90 29.40 10.15
N ALA A 475 -29.33 30.06 11.17
CA ALA A 475 -30.09 30.78 12.18
C ALA A 475 -30.86 31.96 11.58
N ALA A 476 -30.23 32.76 10.70
CA ALA A 476 -30.87 33.87 10.03
C ALA A 476 -32.04 33.43 9.12
N LEU A 477 -31.93 32.24 8.51
CA LEU A 477 -32.95 31.68 7.63
C LEU A 477 -33.99 30.82 8.38
N ALA A 478 -33.96 30.75 9.71
CA ALA A 478 -34.90 29.96 10.50
C ALA A 478 -36.39 30.24 10.22
N PRO A 479 -36.84 31.50 10.04
CA PRO A 479 -38.23 31.79 9.63
C PRO A 479 -38.60 31.20 8.27
N THR A 480 -37.61 31.01 7.40
CA THR A 480 -37.78 30.61 6.00
C THR A 480 -37.68 29.10 5.80
N VAL A 481 -36.80 28.42 6.53
CA VAL A 481 -36.57 26.97 6.42
C VAL A 481 -37.22 26.16 7.56
N GLY A 482 -37.71 26.85 8.59
CA GLY A 482 -38.44 26.29 9.72
C GLY A 482 -37.58 26.14 10.98
N GLU A 483 -38.02 26.78 12.06
CA GLU A 483 -37.37 26.83 13.38
C GLU A 483 -36.98 25.45 13.92
N ASN A 484 -37.89 24.48 13.85
CA ASN A 484 -37.64 23.12 14.37
C ASN A 484 -36.47 22.44 13.64
N LEU A 485 -36.41 22.55 12.31
CA LEU A 485 -35.33 21.95 11.52
C LEU A 485 -33.99 22.61 11.84
N VAL A 486 -33.98 23.93 12.02
CA VAL A 486 -32.77 24.67 12.42
C VAL A 486 -32.28 24.19 13.79
N LYS A 487 -33.16 24.12 14.78
CA LYS A 487 -32.82 23.63 16.12
C LYS A 487 -32.25 22.21 16.07
N GLU A 488 -32.93 21.30 15.38
CA GLU A 488 -32.50 19.91 15.23
C GLU A 488 -31.13 19.77 14.55
N ILE A 489 -30.80 20.64 13.59
CA ILE A 489 -29.49 20.65 12.92
C ILE A 489 -28.40 21.20 13.83
N LEU A 490 -28.68 22.29 14.56
CA LEU A 490 -27.69 22.99 15.39
C LEU A 490 -27.32 22.23 16.67
N GLU A 491 -28.27 21.46 17.21
CA GLU A 491 -28.15 20.67 18.46
C GLU A 491 -27.87 19.17 18.20
N ALA A 492 -27.65 18.77 16.94
CA ALA A 492 -27.47 17.37 16.56
C ALA A 492 -26.24 16.73 17.23
N ASP A 493 -26.45 15.60 17.92
CA ASP A 493 -25.35 14.70 18.28
C ASP A 493 -24.83 13.98 17.02
N GLN A 494 -23.53 14.13 16.78
CA GLN A 494 -22.80 13.57 15.64
C GLN A 494 -21.63 12.69 16.09
N SER A 495 -21.68 12.20 17.34
CA SER A 495 -20.62 11.38 17.95
C SER A 495 -20.47 9.97 17.37
N ASN A 496 -21.48 9.48 16.63
CA ASN A 496 -21.53 8.14 16.07
C ASN A 496 -22.19 8.10 14.68
N GLU A 497 -22.15 6.93 14.03
CA GLU A 497 -22.68 6.73 12.67
C GLU A 497 -24.18 7.04 12.55
N ALA A 498 -25.00 6.68 13.55
CA ALA A 498 -26.44 6.96 13.54
C ALA A 498 -26.70 8.48 13.61
N GLY A 499 -25.96 9.21 14.45
CA GLY A 499 -26.01 10.68 14.53
C GLY A 499 -25.62 11.36 13.23
N ILE A 500 -24.53 10.89 12.59
CA ILE A 500 -24.09 11.39 11.28
C ILE A 500 -25.13 11.10 10.18
N ALA A 501 -25.71 9.90 10.16
CA ALA A 501 -26.77 9.54 9.20
C ALA A 501 -28.03 10.41 9.37
N ALA A 502 -28.47 10.60 10.62
CA ALA A 502 -29.59 11.49 10.93
C ALA A 502 -29.31 12.93 10.52
N GLN A 503 -28.10 13.44 10.79
CA GLN A 503 -27.71 14.79 10.37
C GLN A 503 -27.71 14.93 8.86
N ARG A 504 -27.21 13.95 8.11
CA ARG A 504 -27.27 13.95 6.64
C ARG A 504 -28.70 14.03 6.12
N ALA A 505 -29.64 13.32 6.73
CA ALA A 505 -31.06 13.40 6.38
C ALA A 505 -31.62 14.82 6.61
N ARG A 506 -31.28 15.45 7.74
CA ARG A 506 -31.65 16.85 8.02
C ARG A 506 -31.05 17.82 7.00
N ILE A 507 -29.78 17.65 6.63
CA ILE A 507 -29.11 18.48 5.63
C ILE A 507 -29.71 18.29 4.23
N ALA A 508 -30.12 17.07 3.86
CA ALA A 508 -30.85 16.82 2.62
C ALA A 508 -32.20 17.57 2.61
N SER A 509 -32.95 17.52 3.72
CA SER A 509 -34.19 18.29 3.87
C SER A 509 -33.94 19.80 3.81
N LEU A 510 -32.88 20.30 4.45
CA LEU A 510 -32.49 21.72 4.39
C LEU A 510 -32.20 22.14 2.95
N LYS A 511 -31.36 21.39 2.23
CA LYS A 511 -31.03 21.68 0.82
C LYS A 511 -32.26 21.71 -0.08
N ALA A 512 -33.21 20.80 0.13
CA ALA A 512 -34.47 20.81 -0.62
C ALA A 512 -35.29 22.09 -0.36
N LYS A 513 -35.33 22.58 0.89
CA LYS A 513 -36.00 23.85 1.22
C LYS A 513 -35.27 25.06 0.65
N LEU A 514 -33.94 25.06 0.68
CA LEU A 514 -33.10 26.15 0.13
C LEU A 514 -33.21 26.25 -1.39
N ALA A 515 -33.37 25.13 -2.11
CA ALA A 515 -33.50 25.13 -3.57
C ALA A 515 -34.71 25.93 -4.08
N ALA A 516 -35.75 26.09 -3.25
CA ALA A 516 -36.93 26.89 -3.58
C ALA A 516 -36.78 28.39 -3.29
N LYS A 517 -35.61 28.82 -2.80
CA LYS A 517 -35.33 30.17 -2.28
C LYS A 517 -34.41 30.91 -3.25
N LYS A 518 -34.59 32.24 -3.32
CA LYS A 518 -33.85 33.13 -4.25
C LYS A 518 -32.94 34.10 -3.52
N GLU A 519 -33.04 34.15 -2.20
CA GLU A 519 -32.23 34.97 -1.33
C GLU A 519 -30.74 34.57 -1.46
N PRO A 520 -29.81 35.54 -1.60
CA PRO A 520 -28.38 35.25 -1.68
C PRO A 520 -27.84 34.42 -0.50
N GLU A 521 -28.38 34.65 0.69
CA GLU A 521 -28.07 33.92 1.92
C GLU A 521 -28.43 32.44 1.79
N ALA A 522 -29.58 32.12 1.16
CA ALA A 522 -30.01 30.75 0.94
C ALA A 522 -29.10 30.03 -0.07
N ALA A 523 -28.69 30.73 -1.13
CA ALA A 523 -27.72 30.20 -2.10
C ALA A 523 -26.35 29.96 -1.45
N ARG A 524 -25.89 30.88 -0.60
CA ARG A 524 -24.64 30.73 0.15
C ARG A 524 -24.70 29.57 1.14
N LEU A 525 -25.79 29.45 1.91
CA LEU A 525 -25.97 28.33 2.84
C LEU A 525 -26.04 26.99 2.09
N ALA A 526 -26.63 26.93 0.90
CA ALA A 526 -26.70 25.69 0.12
C ALA A 526 -25.30 25.14 -0.23
N LEU A 527 -24.32 26.02 -0.49
CA LEU A 527 -22.91 25.65 -0.72
C LEU A 527 -22.20 25.17 0.55
N LEU A 528 -22.59 25.70 1.71
CA LEU A 528 -21.97 25.41 3.00
C LEU A 528 -22.68 24.31 3.80
N ALA A 529 -23.90 23.94 3.44
CA ALA A 529 -24.77 23.07 4.25
C ALA A 529 -24.14 21.72 4.58
N ASP A 530 -23.28 21.18 3.70
CA ASP A 530 -22.59 19.92 3.99
C ASP A 530 -21.57 20.03 5.13
N TYR A 531 -21.06 21.23 5.45
CA TYR A 531 -20.16 21.46 6.59
C TYR A 531 -20.88 21.32 7.93
N LEU A 532 -22.21 21.40 7.98
CA LEU A 532 -23.00 21.11 9.17
C LEU A 532 -23.01 19.62 9.55
N VAL A 533 -22.52 18.75 8.65
CA VAL A 533 -22.11 17.38 8.98
C VAL A 533 -20.64 17.39 9.38
N LYS A 534 -20.28 16.83 10.54
CA LYS A 534 -18.91 16.80 11.07
C LYS A 534 -17.92 16.34 10.00
N LYS A 535 -16.86 17.12 9.79
CA LYS A 535 -15.70 16.76 8.95
C LYS A 535 -14.57 16.29 9.83
N SER A 536 -13.77 15.35 9.33
CA SER A 536 -12.59 14.85 10.03
C SER A 536 -11.34 15.17 9.24
N VAL A 537 -10.48 15.98 9.86
CA VAL A 537 -9.23 16.43 9.25
C VAL A 537 -8.12 15.49 9.68
N TRP A 538 -7.50 14.83 8.70
CA TRP A 538 -6.38 13.92 8.89
C TRP A 538 -5.12 14.47 8.23
N ILE A 539 -4.01 14.38 8.95
CA ILE A 539 -2.67 14.75 8.52
C ILE A 539 -1.87 13.45 8.48
N VAL A 540 -1.54 12.96 7.29
CA VAL A 540 -0.89 11.65 7.10
C VAL A 540 0.53 11.84 6.60
N GLY A 541 1.50 11.13 7.18
CA GLY A 541 2.87 11.16 6.66
C GLY A 541 3.79 10.13 7.29
N GLY A 542 4.97 9.96 6.70
CA GLY A 542 5.98 9.02 7.21
C GLY A 542 6.86 9.61 8.31
N ASP A 543 7.76 8.79 8.86
CA ASP A 543 8.67 9.23 9.92
C ASP A 543 9.64 10.34 9.50
N GLY A 544 10.14 10.32 8.27
CA GLY A 544 11.01 11.39 7.76
C GLY A 544 10.36 12.78 7.77
N TRP A 545 9.04 12.85 7.59
CA TRP A 545 8.30 14.11 7.74
C TRP A 545 8.17 14.47 9.22
N ALA A 546 7.54 13.61 10.02
CA ALA A 546 7.11 13.94 11.38
C ALA A 546 8.28 14.10 12.36
N TYR A 547 9.38 13.35 12.18
CA TYR A 547 10.51 13.38 13.10
C TYR A 547 11.54 14.43 12.68
N ASP A 548 11.66 14.72 11.38
CA ASP A 548 12.70 15.57 10.81
C ASP A 548 12.16 16.87 10.20
N ILE A 549 11.87 16.89 8.90
CA ILE A 549 11.72 18.12 8.13
C ILE A 549 10.46 18.91 8.52
N GLY A 550 9.35 18.21 8.78
CA GLY A 550 8.07 18.82 9.16
C GLY A 550 7.83 18.82 10.66
N TYR A 551 8.82 18.45 11.48
CA TYR A 551 8.64 18.38 12.92
C TYR A 551 8.29 19.74 13.54
N GLY A 552 8.89 20.84 13.08
CA GLY A 552 8.60 22.17 13.60
C GLY A 552 7.14 22.57 13.37
N GLY A 553 6.62 22.30 12.17
CA GLY A 553 5.21 22.48 11.83
C GLY A 553 4.28 21.58 12.64
N LEU A 554 4.63 20.30 12.75
CA LEU A 554 3.88 19.32 13.53
C LEU A 554 3.76 19.72 15.01
N ASP A 555 4.88 20.10 15.63
CA ASP A 555 4.93 20.59 17.00
C ASP A 555 4.02 21.82 17.18
N HIS A 556 4.14 22.81 16.28
CA HIS A 556 3.32 24.01 16.32
C HIS A 556 1.82 23.70 16.22
N VAL A 557 1.41 22.86 15.26
CA VAL A 557 0.00 22.51 15.02
C VAL A 557 -0.60 21.73 16.18
N LEU A 558 0.13 20.75 16.72
CA LEU A 558 -0.35 19.98 17.87
C LEU A 558 -0.43 20.84 19.15
N ALA A 559 0.33 21.93 19.24
CA ALA A 559 0.24 22.88 20.36
C ALA A 559 -0.99 23.82 20.29
N GLN A 560 -1.67 23.95 19.15
CA GLN A 560 -2.78 24.91 18.97
C GLN A 560 -4.11 24.46 19.57
N GLY A 561 -4.24 23.23 20.06
CA GLY A 561 -5.47 22.73 20.67
C GLY A 561 -6.66 22.53 19.72
N ARG A 562 -6.48 22.66 18.40
CA ARG A 562 -7.55 22.45 17.40
C ARG A 562 -7.76 20.96 17.07
N ASP A 563 -8.99 20.61 16.71
CA ASP A 563 -9.42 19.24 16.37
C ASP A 563 -8.87 18.76 15.02
N VAL A 564 -7.64 18.22 15.05
CA VAL A 564 -6.95 17.57 13.92
C VAL A 564 -6.39 16.23 14.34
N ASN A 565 -6.42 15.25 13.43
CA ASN A 565 -5.84 13.93 13.65
C ASN A 565 -4.58 13.76 12.82
N VAL A 566 -3.47 13.38 13.45
CA VAL A 566 -2.20 13.09 12.79
C VAL A 566 -1.96 11.58 12.80
N LEU A 567 -1.68 11.01 11.64
CA LEU A 567 -1.25 9.62 11.48
C LEU A 567 0.18 9.57 10.92
N VAL A 568 1.12 9.18 11.78
CA VAL A 568 2.52 8.95 11.41
C VAL A 568 2.74 7.47 11.12
N LEU A 569 3.08 7.19 9.87
CA LEU A 569 3.42 5.85 9.37
C LEU A 569 4.92 5.64 9.56
N ASP A 570 5.31 5.17 10.75
CA ASP A 570 6.71 5.10 11.14
C ASP A 570 7.37 3.83 10.59
N THR A 571 8.16 4.02 9.54
CA THR A 571 8.99 2.97 8.93
C THR A 571 10.43 3.02 9.44
N GLU A 572 10.74 3.96 10.32
CA GLU A 572 12.05 4.22 10.91
C GLU A 572 13.17 4.52 9.90
N VAL A 573 12.84 4.86 8.66
CA VAL A 573 13.76 5.27 7.59
C VAL A 573 13.00 6.09 6.55
N TYR A 574 13.71 6.86 5.74
CA TYR A 574 13.15 7.48 4.53
C TYR A 574 12.93 6.41 3.46
N SER A 575 11.81 5.70 3.57
CA SER A 575 11.51 4.54 2.73
C SER A 575 11.44 4.88 1.24
N ASN A 576 10.89 6.06 0.88
CA ASN A 576 10.68 6.44 -0.51
C ASN A 576 11.98 6.66 -1.30
N THR A 577 12.92 7.37 -0.69
CA THR A 577 14.20 7.81 -1.28
C THR A 577 15.32 6.77 -1.10
N GLY A 578 14.93 5.53 -0.82
CA GLY A 578 15.82 4.37 -0.78
C GLY A 578 16.51 4.14 0.57
N GLY A 579 15.82 4.41 1.68
CA GLY A 579 16.22 3.98 3.02
C GLY A 579 17.34 4.82 3.65
N GLN A 580 17.18 6.15 3.67
CA GLN A 580 18.08 7.02 4.43
C GLN A 580 17.70 7.03 5.91
N ALA A 581 18.69 7.26 6.77
CA ALA A 581 18.46 7.39 8.21
C ALA A 581 17.57 8.61 8.52
N SER A 582 16.62 8.43 9.43
CA SER A 582 15.80 9.49 10.04
C SER A 582 16.12 9.61 11.53
N LYS A 583 15.60 10.65 12.21
CA LYS A 583 15.61 10.65 13.68
C LYS A 583 14.75 9.53 14.29
N ALA A 584 13.88 8.89 13.50
CA ALA A 584 13.13 7.72 13.90
C ALA A 584 13.92 6.39 13.74
N THR A 585 15.04 6.37 13.01
CA THR A 585 15.88 5.16 12.89
C THR A 585 16.40 4.70 14.27
N PRO A 586 16.30 3.41 14.62
CA PRO A 586 16.73 2.91 15.92
C PRO A 586 18.26 2.81 16.04
N LEU A 587 18.74 2.81 17.28
CA LEU A 587 20.17 2.62 17.57
C LEU A 587 20.61 1.24 17.06
N GLY A 588 21.75 1.18 16.36
CA GLY A 588 22.27 -0.06 15.78
C GLY A 588 21.78 -0.40 14.37
N ALA A 589 20.73 0.26 13.87
CA ALA A 589 20.25 0.00 12.50
C ALA A 589 21.13 0.69 11.46
N ALA A 590 21.47 -0.02 10.39
CA ALA A 590 22.07 0.55 9.20
C ALA A 590 21.01 1.16 8.27
N ALA A 591 21.33 2.35 7.77
CA ALA A 591 20.61 3.04 6.70
C ALA A 591 21.60 3.93 5.95
N LYS A 592 21.24 4.49 4.78
CA LYS A 592 22.12 5.48 4.13
C LYS A 592 22.37 6.65 5.10
N PHE A 593 23.61 7.13 5.16
CA PHE A 593 24.13 8.06 6.18
C PHE A 593 24.30 7.50 7.61
N ALA A 594 24.02 6.21 7.83
CA ALA A 594 24.24 5.50 9.10
C ALA A 594 24.67 4.04 8.86
N MET A 595 25.53 3.78 7.87
CA MET A 595 25.84 2.40 7.40
C MET A 595 26.57 1.53 8.44
N ALA A 596 27.29 2.14 9.39
CA ALA A 596 27.94 1.45 10.49
C ALA A 596 27.00 1.16 11.68
N GLY A 597 25.70 1.41 11.51
CA GLY A 597 24.72 1.42 12.60
C GLY A 597 24.56 2.83 13.17
N LYS A 598 23.33 3.29 13.33
CA LYS A 598 23.04 4.59 13.95
C LYS A 598 23.50 4.57 15.41
N SER A 599 24.31 5.56 15.81
CA SER A 599 24.90 5.67 17.14
C SER A 599 23.97 6.27 18.19
N MET A 600 22.96 7.04 17.76
CA MET A 600 22.02 7.73 18.65
C MET A 600 20.68 6.98 18.74
N PRO A 601 19.99 7.03 19.89
CA PRO A 601 18.67 6.44 20.05
C PRO A 601 17.61 7.08 19.14
N LYS A 602 16.50 6.39 18.97
CA LYS A 602 15.31 6.89 18.27
C LYS A 602 14.76 8.11 19.03
N LYS A 603 14.51 9.23 18.34
CA LYS A 603 13.78 10.37 18.92
C LYS A 603 12.40 9.90 19.39
N ASP A 604 12.02 10.20 20.62
CA ASP A 604 10.72 9.79 21.16
C ASP A 604 9.66 10.87 20.90
N LEU A 605 9.05 10.83 19.71
CA LEU A 605 8.02 11.80 19.30
C LEU A 605 6.80 11.75 20.23
N GLY A 606 6.36 10.56 20.63
CA GLY A 606 5.19 10.43 21.49
C GLY A 606 5.42 11.04 22.87
N MET A 607 6.59 10.78 23.49
CA MET A 607 7.01 11.44 24.73
C MET A 607 6.99 12.96 24.62
N LEU A 608 7.56 13.51 23.54
CA LEU A 608 7.62 14.96 23.32
C LEU A 608 6.21 15.56 23.25
N MET A 609 5.30 14.96 22.49
CA MET A 609 3.95 15.50 22.32
C MET A 609 3.09 15.35 23.58
N MET A 610 3.32 14.32 24.40
CA MET A 610 2.62 14.19 25.69
C MET A 610 2.95 15.31 26.68
N THR A 611 4.07 16.03 26.50
CA THR A 611 4.45 17.14 27.41
C THR A 611 3.48 18.32 27.35
N TYR A 612 2.74 18.49 26.24
CA TYR A 612 1.69 19.50 26.12
C TYR A 612 0.48 19.24 27.03
N GLY A 613 0.28 18.00 27.47
CA GLY A 613 -0.82 17.59 28.36
C GLY A 613 -2.22 17.52 27.71
N HIS A 614 -2.44 18.26 26.63
CA HIS A 614 -3.73 18.37 25.92
C HIS A 614 -3.74 17.71 24.53
N VAL A 615 -2.65 17.02 24.15
CA VAL A 615 -2.58 16.26 22.89
C VAL A 615 -2.88 14.80 23.19
N TYR A 616 -3.85 14.20 22.48
CA TYR A 616 -4.04 12.75 22.52
C TYR A 616 -2.90 12.06 21.78
N VAL A 617 -2.25 11.05 22.37
CA VAL A 617 -1.11 10.35 21.74
C VAL A 617 -1.28 8.84 21.83
N ALA A 618 -1.20 8.13 20.71
CA ALA A 618 -1.22 6.68 20.67
C ALA A 618 -0.01 6.12 19.92
N HIS A 619 0.62 5.09 20.49
CA HIS A 619 1.69 4.34 19.86
C HIS A 619 1.19 2.92 19.60
N VAL A 620 1.08 2.55 18.32
CA VAL A 620 0.29 1.39 17.87
C VAL A 620 1.10 0.46 16.96
N ALA A 621 0.75 -0.82 16.97
CA ALA A 621 1.29 -1.83 16.04
C ALA A 621 0.22 -2.90 15.75
N LEU A 622 -0.25 -2.94 14.50
CA LEU A 622 -1.36 -3.79 14.05
C LEU A 622 -1.12 -5.28 14.29
N GLY A 623 0.08 -5.77 13.95
CA GLY A 623 0.48 -7.16 14.13
C GLY A 623 0.65 -7.59 15.58
N ALA A 624 0.85 -6.63 16.49
CA ALA A 624 0.99 -6.93 17.92
C ALA A 624 -0.36 -6.89 18.66
N LYS A 625 -1.22 -5.89 18.40
CA LYS A 625 -2.49 -5.72 19.12
C LYS A 625 -3.53 -4.94 18.29
N ASP A 626 -4.12 -5.60 17.31
CA ASP A 626 -5.19 -5.07 16.43
C ASP A 626 -6.33 -4.34 17.16
N ALA A 627 -6.82 -4.88 18.27
CA ALA A 627 -7.89 -4.26 19.05
C ALA A 627 -7.48 -2.90 19.67
N GLN A 628 -6.20 -2.73 20.00
CA GLN A 628 -5.68 -1.44 20.49
C GLN A 628 -5.58 -0.43 19.35
N VAL A 629 -5.25 -0.86 18.13
CA VAL A 629 -5.24 0.01 16.94
C VAL A 629 -6.64 0.57 16.67
N VAL A 630 -7.65 -0.29 16.57
CA VAL A 630 -9.03 0.18 16.30
C VAL A 630 -9.50 1.15 17.37
N ARG A 631 -9.23 0.85 18.64
CA ARG A 631 -9.56 1.73 19.76
C ARG A 631 -8.82 3.07 19.69
N ALA A 632 -7.54 3.07 19.34
CA ALA A 632 -6.75 4.29 19.23
C ALA A 632 -7.30 5.23 18.14
N PHE A 633 -7.75 4.69 17.00
CA PHE A 633 -8.39 5.47 15.94
C PHE A 633 -9.72 6.07 16.37
N GLN A 634 -10.55 5.30 17.08
CA GLN A 634 -11.82 5.79 17.65
C GLN A 634 -11.58 6.90 18.68
N GLU A 635 -10.64 6.68 19.60
CA GLU A 635 -10.34 7.62 20.67
C GLU A 635 -9.77 8.93 20.12
N ALA A 636 -8.80 8.85 19.19
CA ALA A 636 -8.23 10.02 18.51
C ALA A 636 -9.29 10.87 17.81
N GLU A 637 -10.14 10.25 16.99
CA GLU A 637 -11.17 10.97 16.22
C GLU A 637 -12.30 11.53 17.11
N SER A 638 -12.55 10.90 18.26
CA SER A 638 -13.53 11.38 19.24
C SER A 638 -12.98 12.48 20.15
N TYR A 639 -11.66 12.67 20.19
CA TYR A 639 -11.03 13.65 21.06
C TYR A 639 -11.23 15.05 20.47
N PRO A 640 -11.84 16.01 21.20
CA PRO A 640 -12.11 17.35 20.69
C PRO A 640 -10.85 18.22 20.76
N GLY A 641 -9.80 17.84 20.04
CA GLY A 641 -8.49 18.45 20.10
C GLY A 641 -7.45 17.72 19.25
N PRO A 642 -6.18 18.09 19.36
CA PRO A 642 -5.12 17.52 18.55
C PRO A 642 -4.84 16.07 18.96
N SER A 643 -4.77 15.19 17.97
CA SER A 643 -4.52 13.76 18.15
C SER A 643 -3.33 13.31 17.32
N LEU A 644 -2.47 12.46 17.88
CA LEU A 644 -1.32 11.86 17.20
C LEU A 644 -1.33 10.34 17.35
N ILE A 645 -1.36 9.63 16.23
CA ILE A 645 -1.17 8.18 16.17
C ILE A 645 0.17 7.90 15.49
N ILE A 646 1.07 7.21 16.18
CA ILE A 646 2.35 6.74 15.65
C ILE A 646 2.23 5.22 15.43
N ALA A 647 2.22 4.82 14.15
CA ALA A 647 1.94 3.45 13.74
C ALA A 647 3.19 2.75 13.19
N TYR A 648 3.61 1.66 13.84
CA TYR A 648 4.72 0.86 13.33
C TYR A 648 4.37 0.28 11.96
N SER A 649 5.16 0.65 10.96
CA SER A 649 4.94 0.29 9.57
C SER A 649 6.16 -0.48 9.05
N HIS A 650 6.05 -1.81 8.99
CA HIS A 650 7.13 -2.63 8.45
C HIS A 650 7.40 -2.32 6.98
N CYS A 651 8.67 -2.37 6.58
CA CYS A 651 9.11 -1.94 5.24
C CYS A 651 10.14 -2.90 4.64
N ILE A 652 10.17 -2.99 3.31
CA ILE A 652 11.21 -3.71 2.57
C ILE A 652 12.63 -3.26 2.95
N ALA A 653 12.79 -2.01 3.39
CA ALA A 653 14.07 -1.44 3.83
C ALA A 653 14.60 -2.09 5.12
N HIS A 654 13.76 -2.74 5.92
CA HIS A 654 14.17 -3.50 7.09
C HIS A 654 14.91 -4.79 6.70
N GLY A 655 14.63 -5.31 5.50
CA GLY A 655 15.38 -6.39 4.89
C GLY A 655 15.07 -7.77 5.45
N TYR A 656 13.78 -8.08 5.62
CA TYR A 656 13.26 -9.42 5.89
C TYR A 656 12.03 -9.67 5.00
N ASP A 657 11.53 -10.91 4.98
CA ASP A 657 10.33 -11.25 4.21
C ASP A 657 9.09 -10.65 4.89
N LEU A 658 8.39 -9.76 4.18
CA LEU A 658 7.24 -9.03 4.71
C LEU A 658 6.02 -9.93 4.97
N ALA A 659 6.03 -11.19 4.51
CA ALA A 659 5.08 -12.20 4.98
C ALA A 659 5.04 -12.29 6.52
N TYR A 660 6.19 -12.07 7.18
CA TYR A 660 6.33 -12.08 8.64
C TYR A 660 6.22 -10.68 9.26
N GLY A 661 5.71 -9.68 8.53
CA GLY A 661 5.61 -8.29 8.99
C GLY A 661 4.83 -8.13 10.30
N LEU A 662 3.77 -8.90 10.48
CA LEU A 662 2.94 -8.88 11.70
C LEU A 662 3.63 -9.55 12.89
N ASP A 663 4.31 -10.68 12.65
CA ASP A 663 5.07 -11.37 13.69
C ASP A 663 6.25 -10.51 14.16
N GLN A 664 6.92 -9.84 13.22
CA GLN A 664 8.02 -8.93 13.54
C GLN A 664 7.53 -7.70 14.34
N GLN A 665 6.34 -7.19 14.05
CA GLN A 665 5.67 -6.18 14.89
C GLN A 665 5.42 -6.68 16.31
N LYS A 666 4.97 -7.92 16.46
CA LYS A 666 4.79 -8.55 17.78
C LYS A 666 6.12 -8.66 18.52
N LEU A 667 7.20 -9.09 17.86
CA LEU A 667 8.54 -9.16 18.46
C LEU A 667 9.08 -7.78 18.85
N ALA A 668 8.78 -6.73 18.07
CA ALA A 668 9.14 -5.35 18.44
C ALA A 668 8.47 -4.92 19.76
N VAL A 669 7.20 -5.28 19.95
CA VAL A 669 6.49 -5.03 21.22
C VAL A 669 7.01 -5.93 22.34
N GLU A 670 7.22 -7.21 22.09
CA GLU A 670 7.68 -8.19 23.09
C GLU A 670 9.12 -7.93 23.55
N SER A 671 9.96 -7.28 22.74
CA SER A 671 11.30 -6.82 23.15
C SER A 671 11.29 -5.42 23.79
N ALA A 672 10.12 -4.81 23.92
CA ALA A 672 9.90 -3.42 24.33
C ALA A 672 10.55 -2.35 23.43
N SER A 673 11.10 -2.72 22.26
CA SER A 673 11.60 -1.74 21.29
C SER A 673 10.50 -0.83 20.76
N TRP A 674 9.24 -1.30 20.81
CA TRP A 674 8.05 -0.57 20.42
C TRP A 674 6.94 -0.70 21.48
N PRO A 675 6.99 0.04 22.61
CA PRO A 675 5.97 -0.07 23.66
C PRO A 675 4.62 0.45 23.16
N LEU A 676 3.53 -0.31 23.35
CA LEU A 676 2.18 0.15 23.00
C LEU A 676 1.57 0.95 24.14
N TYR A 677 1.04 2.14 23.85
CA TYR A 677 0.36 2.98 24.82
C TYR A 677 -0.65 3.94 24.18
N ARG A 678 -1.53 4.50 25.00
CA ARG A 678 -2.45 5.60 24.66
C ARG A 678 -2.47 6.60 25.81
N PHE A 679 -2.18 7.85 25.50
CA PHE A 679 -2.30 9.00 26.38
C PHE A 679 -3.57 9.75 26.01
N ASP A 680 -4.54 9.77 26.91
CA ASP A 680 -5.82 10.44 26.72
C ASP A 680 -6.01 11.55 27.78
N PRO A 681 -5.91 12.83 27.38
CA PRO A 681 -6.11 13.96 28.29
C PRO A 681 -7.44 13.94 29.05
N ARG A 682 -8.50 13.35 28.48
CA ARG A 682 -9.84 13.30 29.11
C ARG A 682 -9.84 12.54 30.43
N ARG A 683 -8.88 11.62 30.61
CA ARG A 683 -8.75 10.81 31.82
C ARG A 683 -8.27 11.61 33.04
N ILE A 684 -7.61 12.75 32.81
CA ILE A 684 -7.18 13.67 33.88
C ILE A 684 -8.40 14.18 34.65
N ALA A 685 -9.46 14.56 33.94
CA ALA A 685 -10.71 15.03 34.56
C ALA A 685 -11.42 13.93 35.37
N LEU A 686 -11.12 12.65 35.10
CA LEU A 686 -11.62 11.49 35.85
C LEU A 686 -10.74 11.11 37.05
N GLY A 687 -9.64 11.83 37.29
CA GLY A 687 -8.65 11.49 38.31
C GLY A 687 -7.83 10.23 37.99
N GLU A 688 -7.86 9.78 36.73
CA GLU A 688 -7.09 8.63 36.26
C GLU A 688 -5.73 9.07 35.69
N SER A 689 -4.79 8.13 35.54
CA SER A 689 -3.58 8.40 34.77
C SER A 689 -3.94 8.61 33.29
N PRO A 690 -3.53 9.71 32.65
CA PRO A 690 -3.79 9.92 31.24
C PRO A 690 -3.10 8.88 30.36
N LEU A 691 -1.91 8.42 30.76
CA LEU A 691 -1.19 7.38 30.03
C LEU A 691 -1.70 5.98 30.43
N LYS A 692 -2.12 5.21 29.43
CA LYS A 692 -2.34 3.78 29.52
C LYS A 692 -1.27 3.04 28.75
N LEU A 693 -0.45 2.28 29.45
CA LEU A 693 0.46 1.32 28.82
C LEU A 693 -0.33 0.06 28.43
N ASP A 694 -0.44 -0.20 27.12
CA ASP A 694 -1.21 -1.33 26.57
C ASP A 694 -0.34 -2.56 26.24
N SER A 695 0.98 -2.41 26.34
CA SER A 695 1.97 -3.49 26.26
C SER A 695 2.46 -3.89 27.66
N GLY A 696 2.87 -5.14 27.83
CA GLY A 696 3.48 -5.61 29.08
C GLY A 696 4.99 -5.44 29.07
N ALA A 697 5.63 -5.81 30.19
CA ALA A 697 7.09 -5.86 30.31
C ALA A 697 7.74 -6.70 29.19
N PRO A 698 8.99 -6.39 28.79
CA PRO A 698 9.70 -7.16 27.79
C PRO A 698 9.72 -8.66 28.12
N LYS A 699 9.38 -9.49 27.14
CA LYS A 699 9.34 -10.96 27.22
C LYS A 699 10.52 -11.63 26.53
N ILE A 700 11.19 -10.90 25.63
CA ILE A 700 12.34 -11.38 24.87
C ILE A 700 13.47 -10.34 24.93
N ASP A 701 14.70 -10.79 24.69
CA ASP A 701 15.85 -9.92 24.50
C ASP A 701 15.75 -9.18 23.15
N LEU A 702 16.22 -7.93 23.09
CA LEU A 702 16.21 -7.11 21.87
C LEU A 702 16.96 -7.78 20.71
N GLY A 703 18.01 -8.55 21.04
CA GLY A 703 18.80 -9.32 20.09
C GLY A 703 18.00 -10.35 19.29
N GLN A 704 16.87 -10.86 19.82
CA GLN A 704 15.98 -11.77 19.09
C GLN A 704 15.15 -11.05 18.02
N TYR A 705 14.78 -9.79 18.28
CA TYR A 705 14.06 -8.94 17.32
C TYR A 705 14.99 -8.43 16.22
N VAL A 706 16.11 -7.79 16.58
CA VAL A 706 16.95 -7.06 15.61
C VAL A 706 17.69 -7.99 14.63
N ARG A 707 18.04 -9.22 15.04
CA ARG A 707 18.75 -10.19 14.18
C ARG A 707 17.89 -10.76 13.05
N ASN A 708 16.57 -10.59 13.11
CA ASN A 708 15.69 -10.97 12.00
C ASN A 708 15.84 -10.02 10.80
N GLU A 709 16.34 -8.81 11.03
CA GLU A 709 16.35 -7.75 10.05
C GLU A 709 17.75 -7.52 9.46
N THR A 710 17.85 -7.46 8.13
CA THR A 710 19.14 -7.26 7.46
C THR A 710 19.75 -5.89 7.78
N ARG A 711 18.94 -4.87 8.11
CA ARG A 711 19.46 -3.56 8.52
C ARG A 711 20.35 -3.60 9.77
N PHE A 712 20.19 -4.60 10.65
CA PHE A 712 21.09 -4.80 11.79
C PHE A 712 22.18 -5.83 11.48
N ARG A 713 21.82 -6.94 10.83
CA ARG A 713 22.79 -8.00 10.48
C ARG A 713 23.93 -7.51 9.60
N MET A 714 23.72 -6.50 8.75
CA MET A 714 24.82 -5.96 7.95
C MET A 714 25.87 -5.26 8.81
N VAL A 715 25.46 -4.64 9.92
CA VAL A 715 26.39 -4.04 10.90
C VAL A 715 27.14 -5.14 11.63
N GLU A 716 26.44 -6.19 12.08
CA GLU A 716 27.02 -7.37 12.72
C GLU A 716 28.04 -8.06 11.81
N GLN A 717 27.74 -8.22 10.52
CA GLN A 717 28.65 -8.83 9.55
C GLN A 717 29.86 -7.94 9.22
N ALA A 718 29.67 -6.63 9.16
CA ALA A 718 30.75 -5.70 8.85
C ALA A 718 31.71 -5.50 10.02
N ASN A 719 31.19 -5.42 11.26
CA ASN A 719 31.96 -5.24 12.47
C ASN A 719 31.23 -5.85 13.69
N PRO A 720 31.48 -7.13 14.03
CA PRO A 720 30.80 -7.84 15.12
C PRO A 720 30.96 -7.19 16.50
N GLU A 721 32.17 -6.71 16.83
CA GLU A 721 32.44 -6.09 18.12
C GLU A 721 31.72 -4.74 18.28
N HIS A 722 31.70 -3.93 17.22
CA HIS A 722 30.93 -2.69 17.21
C HIS A 722 29.43 -2.96 17.34
N PHE A 723 28.91 -3.95 16.62
CA PHE A 723 27.51 -4.35 16.73
C PHE A 723 27.15 -4.82 18.14
N LYS A 724 28.00 -5.63 18.77
CA LYS A 724 27.80 -6.09 20.15
C LYS A 724 27.72 -4.90 21.12
N HIS A 725 28.58 -3.89 20.94
CA HIS A 725 28.53 -2.65 21.71
C HIS A 725 27.22 -1.88 21.48
N LEU A 726 26.83 -1.66 20.22
CA LEU A 726 25.57 -0.97 19.89
C LEU A 726 24.34 -1.73 20.41
N LEU A 727 24.31 -3.06 20.31
CA LEU A 727 23.22 -3.87 20.83
C LEU A 727 23.08 -3.75 22.34
N ALA A 728 24.18 -3.73 23.09
CA ALA A 728 24.17 -3.51 24.53
C ALA A 728 23.62 -2.11 24.90
N LEU A 729 24.04 -1.07 24.16
CA LEU A 729 23.49 0.27 24.32
C LEU A 729 21.99 0.32 24.00
N ALA A 730 21.56 -0.34 22.93
CA ALA A 730 20.16 -0.40 22.50
C ALA A 730 19.29 -1.12 23.54
N GLN A 731 19.76 -2.25 24.09
CA GLN A 731 19.07 -2.98 25.14
C GLN A 731 18.89 -2.12 26.39
N ARG A 732 19.93 -1.39 26.80
CA ARG A 732 19.86 -0.46 27.94
C ARG A 732 18.86 0.67 27.67
N GLU A 733 18.91 1.28 26.49
CA GLU A 733 17.98 2.35 26.10
C GLU A 733 16.53 1.88 26.12
N VAL A 734 16.23 0.74 25.50
CA VAL A 734 14.87 0.17 25.46
C VAL A 734 14.36 -0.14 26.87
N THR A 735 15.21 -0.72 27.72
CA THR A 735 14.87 -1.01 29.13
C THR A 735 14.56 0.27 29.90
N ASN A 736 15.41 1.30 29.78
CA ASN A 736 15.23 2.58 30.45
C ASN A 736 13.96 3.29 29.97
N ARG A 737 13.74 3.33 28.65
CA ARG A 737 12.56 3.95 28.05
C ARG A 737 11.27 3.28 28.53
N PHE A 738 11.24 1.95 28.53
CA PHE A 738 10.09 1.21 29.03
C PHE A 738 9.80 1.53 30.51
N ALA A 739 10.84 1.56 31.36
CA ALA A 739 10.70 1.90 32.77
C ALA A 739 10.12 3.32 32.99
N VAL A 740 10.53 4.30 32.15
CA VAL A 740 9.94 5.64 32.18
C VAL A 740 8.44 5.59 31.86
N TYR A 741 8.04 4.87 30.80
CA TYR A 741 6.62 4.73 30.45
C TYR A 741 5.81 4.02 31.54
N GLU A 742 6.38 3.00 32.20
CA GLU A 742 5.73 2.35 33.34
C GLU A 742 5.52 3.29 34.53
N GLN A 743 6.46 4.20 34.78
CA GLN A 743 6.29 5.22 35.83
C GLN A 743 5.23 6.23 35.44
N LEU A 744 5.28 6.77 34.22
CA LEU A 744 4.29 7.72 33.71
C LEU A 744 2.86 7.17 33.75
N ALA A 745 2.67 5.88 33.45
CA ALA A 745 1.36 5.21 33.47
C ALA A 745 0.78 5.07 34.89
N LYS A 746 1.57 5.33 35.93
CA LYS A 746 1.15 5.34 37.34
C LYS A 746 0.91 6.76 37.86
N ILE A 747 1.35 7.79 37.13
CA ILE A 747 1.16 9.18 37.55
C ILE A 747 -0.31 9.56 37.31
N THR A 748 -1.00 9.92 38.38
CA THR A 748 -2.33 10.55 38.36
C THR A 748 -2.17 12.03 38.67
N MET A 749 -2.85 12.89 37.91
CA MET A 749 -2.92 14.32 38.26
C MET A 749 -4.02 14.51 39.32
N PRO A 750 -3.76 15.27 40.41
CA PRO A 750 -4.80 15.56 41.37
C PRO A 750 -5.94 16.32 40.70
N VAL A 751 -7.18 15.90 40.97
CA VAL A 751 -8.40 16.58 40.50
C VAL A 751 -8.50 17.93 41.22
N LYS A 752 -7.74 18.94 40.80
CA LYS A 752 -7.93 20.31 41.27
C LYS A 752 -9.02 20.96 40.42
N VAL A 753 -10.23 20.97 41.00
CA VAL A 753 -11.37 21.86 40.76
C VAL A 753 -11.35 22.57 39.39
N ALA A 754 -11.82 21.88 38.36
CA ALA A 754 -12.18 22.47 37.07
C ALA A 754 -13.55 23.19 37.18
N ALA A 755 -13.69 24.16 38.08
CA ALA A 755 -14.94 24.92 38.22
C ALA A 755 -15.00 26.18 37.34
N ASP A 756 -13.87 26.72 36.85
CA ASP A 756 -13.90 28.09 36.28
C ASP A 756 -13.66 28.19 34.77
N ALA A 757 -13.33 27.10 34.05
CA ALA A 757 -13.01 27.17 32.62
C ALA A 757 -14.20 26.90 31.68
N ALA A 758 -15.34 26.41 32.18
CA ALA A 758 -16.52 26.10 31.36
C ALA A 758 -17.42 27.33 31.07
N THR A 759 -17.12 28.47 31.68
CA THR A 759 -17.92 29.71 31.55
C THR A 759 -17.40 30.68 30.49
N GLU A 760 -16.18 30.53 29.98
CA GLU A 760 -15.60 31.48 29.02
C GLU A 760 -15.66 31.04 27.54
N THR A 761 -16.06 29.80 27.24
CA THR A 761 -16.11 29.29 25.85
C THR A 761 -17.50 29.36 25.19
N LYS A 762 -18.47 30.05 25.82
CA LYS A 762 -19.78 30.35 25.19
C LYS A 762 -19.84 31.71 24.47
N GLU A 763 -18.78 32.51 24.53
CA GLU A 763 -18.68 33.79 23.82
C GLU A 763 -17.34 33.90 23.09
N SER A 764 -17.17 33.15 21.99
CA SER A 764 -16.24 33.50 20.91
C SER A 764 -16.60 32.78 19.62
#